data_AF-A0A9P6ENP2-F1
#
_entry.id   AF-A0A9P6ENP2-F1
#
_cell.length_a   1.000
_cell.length_b   1.000
_cell.length_c   1.000
_cell.angle_alpha   90.00
_cell.angle_beta   90.00
_cell.angle_gamma   90.00
#
_symmetry.space_group_name_H-M   'P 1'
#
loop_
_entity.id
_entity.type
_entity.pdbx_description
1 polymer ?
#
loop_
_entity_poly.entity_id
_entity_poly.type
_entity_poly.pdbx_seq_one_letter_code
_entity_poly.pdbx_strand_id
1 'polypeptide(L)'
;MMTTTRRKTKAAAEEAVSSEAHTWNLILPDDVEEESLTNILPDTDFTTITPEDVFGLYRLLIAQNLTLDNSERERDEARAELERKEIELDQVLQDKEGSSKDAENLVEGAQEELKQLKEERDHLVQEKVALQSQLTNLSTSQNTTSSEVETLKRRVDDTEREKRDLVGVISRLKDEATQRDEEVHTLRANLKEARQEHQTLESQVRQLKSAETATKFRVDSLEQQLKLSQGEAERVNHELTEKTEEFARYRRTKHAEIATLQASFDTVTQSSASSEASLKALQSAHTSQAHQLTQALAKVQDLTGQLAEQEARYSNEVDGLKRLVSMMEEREKQAKEIVENVEREWSTVGERAEQRESSLRDEADRERNARQEAEKRLEQLETVMEKMGRGELPIPGRGITSTPIRGSGSPDVSLDTMMGLSPTVAMASRVQRAGKTFTEVYADYVRLQEEYAKKSAEYDHMDRTLSSVLAQIEERAPILSQQRLEYQRLLDESAQLGSQLSQALSDRDAQAAVAQDASQKLTKATTENHFLQTQLEDIGRQVQHLLRQVARHDDPTIPSDEELDGLPADPAQDTQTLISNHLILFRNIDGVQHQNQRLIKIVRELAEKLESEEREYRAVMEREQAEAIKEAHEAMRDLATQLERQKQSSDNVIKAYVKERDTLKAMLARSERESGSALVASIDGNVGERSGDLAKELAEVQDQFNAYKLEMGIDSGRLRDELIAAQREVNTMSASLAKANAKVEFLSDRQRMHEEQFRVHNLDMDEFSKRNAQLNEQNVRLDIECGRVSDELQVTMSRLEQLRNECANLRAEKKIWEGIQGRLVEENRTLAMERSHLSDLMSNVQKMHNDLERSGENDRRRLEGQLQMLEGQTQDLRAQLVQERDSIRHLTLQKDFELKDLQTRIDKNSEEFSKTREALVAAQTSKTHLEEKVEDLTRQLKGNEEKLTVYERRPGTTLLSQPVDPDVSREQQLEAEVAELRSALKITEVDLISAKSHRDQYQEISQANEAALATLNNTFDEYKASTEVSIARHESEVKALQHRLEQANTELATIRTQLNEGQKAFEAERTAWINDKKTLEDTIVDLSTTEKHSESDRSTREQDFKSLEERATSAEQRYSQEIIAHAESMKNLDNVKKDLLTAQASVREQRTAAQTAQAKLASSESSWQLQKDALNKEVSDLNTRYVDHYGVSGNYSI
;
A
#
# COMPACT_ATOMS: atom_id res chain seq x y z
N MET A 1 -61.79 139.01 -94.45
CA MET A 1 -63.26 138.93 -94.30
C MET A 1 -63.73 140.34 -93.94
N MET A 2 -64.65 140.99 -94.67
CA MET A 2 -66.13 140.95 -94.46
C MET A 2 -66.53 141.32 -93.01
N THR A 3 -67.45 142.24 -92.67
CA THR A 3 -68.53 142.97 -93.41
C THR A 3 -69.17 144.03 -92.46
N THR A 4 -69.71 145.23 -92.77
CA THR A 4 -69.77 146.10 -93.98
C THR A 4 -70.47 147.47 -93.68
N THR A 5 -70.01 148.60 -94.25
CA THR A 5 -70.76 149.89 -94.46
C THR A 5 -71.12 150.72 -93.20
N ARG A 6 -71.65 151.98 -93.23
CA ARG A 6 -72.27 152.81 -94.31
C ARG A 6 -72.28 154.33 -94.01
N ARG A 7 -72.32 155.16 -95.07
CA ARG A 7 -72.67 156.61 -95.04
C ARG A 7 -74.20 156.82 -95.04
N LYS A 8 -74.71 157.89 -94.42
CA LYS A 8 -76.04 158.52 -94.67
C LYS A 8 -75.89 160.04 -94.52
N THR A 9 -76.03 160.83 -95.59
CA THR A 9 -77.22 161.63 -96.01
C THR A 9 -77.61 162.73 -95.02
N LYS A 10 -77.63 164.03 -95.42
CA LYS A 10 -78.67 164.74 -96.21
C LYS A 10 -80.05 164.75 -95.50
N ALA A 11 -80.85 165.84 -95.48
CA ALA A 11 -80.86 167.03 -96.34
C ALA A 11 -81.62 168.24 -95.73
N ALA A 12 -81.58 169.38 -96.46
CA ALA A 12 -82.58 170.47 -96.50
C ALA A 12 -82.67 171.41 -95.26
N ALA A 13 -83.21 172.63 -95.37
CA ALA A 13 -84.03 173.20 -96.46
C ALA A 13 -83.71 174.69 -96.81
N GLU A 14 -84.45 175.19 -97.80
CA GLU A 14 -84.32 176.49 -98.49
C GLU A 14 -84.71 177.77 -97.69
N GLU A 15 -84.29 178.93 -98.24
CA GLU A 15 -85.00 180.24 -98.26
C GLU A 15 -85.21 181.01 -96.91
N ALA A 16 -85.43 182.34 -96.89
CA ALA A 16 -85.76 183.28 -97.96
C ALA A 16 -85.12 184.70 -97.84
N VAL A 17 -85.26 185.44 -98.94
CA VAL A 17 -84.97 186.85 -99.24
C VAL A 17 -85.54 187.90 -98.26
N SER A 18 -84.77 188.98 -98.01
CA SER A 18 -85.18 190.43 -98.03
C SER A 18 -83.94 191.31 -97.70
N SER A 19 -83.50 192.28 -98.52
CA SER A 19 -84.04 193.64 -98.75
C SER A 19 -84.25 194.43 -97.44
N GLU A 20 -83.73 195.65 -97.23
CA GLU A 20 -83.61 196.81 -98.14
C GLU A 20 -82.41 197.75 -97.80
N ALA A 21 -82.22 198.80 -98.64
CA ALA A 21 -81.74 200.18 -98.36
C ALA A 21 -80.87 200.48 -97.10
N HIS A 22 -79.82 201.29 -97.20
CA HIS A 22 -80.01 202.74 -97.42
C HIS A 22 -78.85 203.52 -98.07
N THR A 23 -79.26 204.40 -99.01
CA THR A 23 -78.71 205.73 -99.37
C THR A 23 -77.19 205.97 -99.41
N TRP A 24 -76.70 206.25 -100.61
CA TRP A 24 -75.46 206.99 -100.84
C TRP A 24 -75.58 208.47 -100.43
N ASN A 25 -74.44 209.13 -100.27
CA ASN A 25 -74.27 210.54 -100.63
C ASN A 25 -72.90 210.70 -101.27
N LEU A 26 -72.82 211.45 -102.38
CA LEU A 26 -71.66 211.48 -103.26
C LEU A 26 -71.26 212.94 -103.53
N ILE A 27 -69.95 213.22 -103.44
CA ILE A 27 -69.35 214.52 -103.70
C ILE A 27 -68.21 214.30 -104.69
N LEU A 28 -68.30 214.87 -105.89
CA LEU A 28 -67.16 215.00 -106.80
C LEU A 28 -66.24 216.12 -106.28
N PRO A 29 -64.92 215.92 -106.35
CA PRO A 29 -64.11 216.90 -107.08
C PRO A 29 -63.05 216.32 -108.05
N ASP A 30 -62.98 216.98 -109.21
CA ASP A 30 -61.77 217.56 -109.85
C ASP A 30 -60.92 216.83 -110.93
N ASP A 31 -60.86 215.50 -111.03
CA ASP A 31 -60.05 214.86 -112.10
C ASP A 31 -60.80 214.73 -113.45
N VAL A 32 -60.99 215.85 -114.17
CA VAL A 32 -61.55 215.88 -115.54
C VAL A 32 -60.73 216.81 -116.46
N GLU A 33 -59.91 216.23 -117.33
CA GLU A 33 -59.07 216.99 -118.28
C GLU A 33 -59.80 217.34 -119.58
N GLU A 34 -59.75 218.63 -119.94
CA GLU A 34 -60.57 219.27 -120.99
C GLU A 34 -60.32 218.72 -122.42
N GLU A 35 -59.11 218.22 -122.71
CA GLU A 35 -58.77 217.61 -124.01
C GLU A 35 -59.62 216.35 -124.31
N SER A 36 -60.01 215.59 -123.27
CA SER A 36 -60.80 214.36 -123.39
C SER A 36 -62.16 214.57 -124.04
N LEU A 37 -62.74 215.76 -123.87
CA LEU A 37 -64.07 216.12 -124.37
C LEU A 37 -64.06 216.42 -125.87
N THR A 38 -62.91 216.79 -126.45
CA THR A 38 -62.80 217.19 -127.87
C THR A 38 -62.67 216.01 -128.83
N ASN A 39 -62.07 214.89 -128.40
CA ASN A 39 -61.89 213.70 -129.23
C ASN A 39 -63.17 212.85 -129.43
N ILE A 40 -64.23 213.10 -128.66
CA ILE A 40 -65.46 212.30 -128.68
C ILE A 40 -66.58 212.96 -129.51
N LEU A 41 -66.57 214.30 -129.66
CA LEU A 41 -67.54 215.05 -130.47
C LEU A 41 -66.89 216.24 -131.21
N PRO A 42 -66.47 216.06 -132.49
CA PRO A 42 -66.26 217.18 -133.40
C PRO A 42 -67.59 217.79 -133.89
N ASP A 43 -67.55 219.07 -134.27
CA ASP A 43 -68.61 219.84 -134.97
C ASP A 43 -69.92 220.20 -134.20
N THR A 44 -69.87 220.45 -132.88
CA THR A 44 -71.01 221.10 -132.14
C THR A 44 -70.59 222.37 -131.40
N ASP A 45 -71.22 223.50 -131.73
CA ASP A 45 -70.86 224.83 -131.21
C ASP A 45 -71.48 225.13 -129.83
N PHE A 46 -70.66 225.39 -128.81
CA PHE A 46 -71.06 225.49 -127.40
C PHE A 46 -71.81 226.78 -127.00
N THR A 47 -72.49 227.45 -127.93
CA THR A 47 -73.24 228.70 -127.67
C THR A 47 -74.76 228.59 -127.87
N THR A 48 -75.25 227.64 -128.67
CA THR A 48 -76.69 227.27 -128.75
C THR A 48 -76.81 225.83 -129.25
N ILE A 49 -77.39 224.91 -128.46
CA ILE A 49 -77.53 223.48 -128.79
C ILE A 49 -78.98 223.01 -128.64
N THR A 50 -79.37 221.99 -129.40
CA THR A 50 -80.76 221.61 -129.69
C THR A 50 -81.18 220.24 -129.12
N PRO A 51 -82.50 219.89 -129.14
CA PRO A 51 -83.00 218.68 -128.48
C PRO A 51 -82.53 217.33 -129.07
N GLU A 52 -82.02 217.29 -130.31
CA GLU A 52 -81.54 216.03 -130.91
C GLU A 52 -80.12 215.66 -130.40
N ASP A 53 -79.29 216.66 -130.13
CA ASP A 53 -77.86 216.50 -129.79
C ASP A 53 -77.67 215.76 -128.46
N VAL A 54 -78.54 216.04 -127.48
CA VAL A 54 -78.57 215.40 -126.15
C VAL A 54 -78.85 213.89 -126.25
N PHE A 55 -79.65 213.46 -127.25
CA PHE A 55 -79.96 212.05 -127.47
C PHE A 55 -78.82 211.26 -128.13
N GLY A 56 -77.93 211.94 -128.87
CA GLY A 56 -76.70 211.36 -129.41
C GLY A 56 -75.74 210.96 -128.30
N LEU A 57 -75.42 211.92 -127.41
CA LEU A 57 -74.55 211.73 -126.24
C LEU A 57 -74.97 210.53 -125.38
N TYR A 58 -76.27 210.44 -125.06
CA TYR A 58 -76.79 209.39 -124.17
C TYR A 58 -76.66 207.98 -124.74
N ARG A 59 -76.64 207.81 -126.07
CA ARG A 59 -76.46 206.50 -126.72
C ARG A 59 -75.02 206.00 -126.69
N LEU A 60 -74.05 206.89 -126.88
CA LEU A 60 -72.64 206.52 -126.96
C LEU A 60 -72.11 206.09 -125.58
N LEU A 61 -72.51 206.81 -124.53
CA LEU A 61 -72.07 206.55 -123.15
C LEU A 61 -72.57 205.22 -122.57
N ILE A 62 -73.74 204.75 -123.01
CA ILE A 62 -74.29 203.41 -122.63
C ILE A 62 -73.49 202.28 -123.31
N ALA A 63 -72.99 202.48 -124.53
CA ALA A 63 -72.29 201.44 -125.28
C ALA A 63 -70.92 201.07 -124.66
N GLN A 64 -70.15 202.06 -124.20
CA GLN A 64 -68.85 201.80 -123.57
C GLN A 64 -68.96 201.12 -122.19
N ASN A 65 -69.99 201.47 -121.40
CA ASN A 65 -70.18 200.90 -120.07
C ASN A 65 -70.34 199.37 -120.13
N LEU A 66 -71.16 198.87 -121.06
CA LEU A 66 -71.36 197.43 -121.29
C LEU A 66 -70.11 196.67 -121.74
N THR A 67 -69.12 197.34 -122.34
CA THR A 67 -67.84 196.69 -122.70
C THR A 67 -66.87 196.58 -121.52
N LEU A 68 -66.92 197.51 -120.56
CA LEU A 68 -66.10 197.46 -119.35
C LEU A 68 -66.59 196.38 -118.38
N ASP A 69 -67.90 196.37 -118.14
CA ASP A 69 -68.61 195.48 -117.19
C ASP A 69 -68.43 193.96 -117.50
N ASN A 70 -68.13 193.61 -118.75
CA ASN A 70 -67.80 192.23 -119.14
C ASN A 70 -66.32 191.88 -118.88
N SER A 71 -65.40 192.83 -119.05
CA SER A 71 -63.95 192.61 -118.90
C SER A 71 -63.49 192.43 -117.46
N GLU A 72 -64.28 192.90 -116.49
CA GLU A 72 -64.01 192.68 -115.06
C GLU A 72 -64.47 191.29 -114.61
N ARG A 73 -65.62 190.80 -115.10
CA ARG A 73 -66.15 189.46 -114.75
C ARG A 73 -65.22 188.33 -115.15
N GLU A 74 -64.68 188.35 -116.38
CA GLU A 74 -63.69 187.37 -116.84
C GLU A 74 -62.41 187.36 -115.96
N ARG A 75 -62.09 188.48 -115.31
CA ARG A 75 -60.88 188.65 -114.49
C ARG A 75 -61.01 188.03 -113.11
N ASP A 76 -62.21 188.07 -112.51
CA ASP A 76 -62.47 187.49 -111.20
C ASP A 76 -62.76 185.98 -111.27
N GLU A 77 -63.37 185.49 -112.35
CA GLU A 77 -63.49 184.04 -112.59
C GLU A 77 -62.10 183.37 -112.71
N ALA A 78 -61.17 184.00 -113.42
CA ALA A 78 -59.79 183.51 -113.55
C ALA A 78 -59.00 183.48 -112.23
N ARG A 79 -59.34 184.34 -111.26
CA ARG A 79 -58.76 184.29 -109.90
C ARG A 79 -59.32 183.11 -109.09
N ALA A 80 -60.64 182.89 -109.15
CA ALA A 80 -61.32 181.83 -108.41
C ALA A 80 -60.91 180.41 -108.87
N GLU A 81 -60.42 180.24 -110.10
CA GLU A 81 -59.80 178.98 -110.54
C GLU A 81 -58.38 178.75 -109.99
N LEU A 82 -57.63 179.82 -109.73
CA LEU A 82 -56.23 179.75 -109.29
C LEU A 82 -56.16 179.34 -107.81
N GLU A 83 -56.92 180.02 -106.94
CA GLU A 83 -57.01 179.69 -105.52
C GLU A 83 -57.47 178.23 -105.27
N ARG A 84 -58.38 177.71 -106.10
CA ARG A 84 -58.78 176.29 -106.05
C ARG A 84 -57.62 175.33 -106.28
N LYS A 85 -56.72 175.64 -107.22
CA LYS A 85 -55.60 174.75 -107.56
C LYS A 85 -54.48 174.78 -106.54
N GLU A 86 -54.30 175.88 -105.82
CA GLU A 86 -53.37 175.92 -104.69
C GLU A 86 -53.87 175.01 -103.54
N ILE A 87 -55.17 175.10 -103.20
CA ILE A 87 -55.79 174.24 -102.17
C ILE A 87 -55.72 172.74 -102.54
N GLU A 88 -55.96 172.38 -103.80
CA GLU A 88 -55.83 170.99 -104.26
C GLU A 88 -54.38 170.46 -104.16
N LEU A 89 -53.37 171.33 -104.34
CA LEU A 89 -51.95 170.94 -104.35
C LEU A 89 -51.42 170.75 -102.92
N ASP A 90 -51.76 171.66 -101.99
CA ASP A 90 -51.44 171.53 -100.57
C ASP A 90 -52.05 170.25 -99.96
N GLN A 91 -53.29 169.91 -100.32
CA GLN A 91 -53.94 168.69 -99.82
C GLN A 91 -53.24 167.41 -100.32
N VAL A 92 -52.75 167.40 -101.57
CA VAL A 92 -51.95 166.27 -102.11
C VAL A 92 -50.59 166.16 -101.41
N LEU A 93 -49.95 167.27 -101.03
CA LEU A 93 -48.70 167.25 -100.25
C LEU A 93 -48.93 166.68 -98.85
N GLN A 94 -50.00 167.06 -98.16
CA GLN A 94 -50.30 166.57 -96.82
C GLN A 94 -50.59 165.05 -96.79
N ASP A 95 -51.36 164.54 -97.77
CA ASP A 95 -51.58 163.10 -97.93
C ASP A 95 -50.27 162.34 -98.21
N LYS A 96 -49.33 162.95 -98.95
CA LYS A 96 -48.03 162.34 -99.24
C LYS A 96 -47.13 162.27 -98.01
N GLU A 97 -47.04 163.34 -97.22
CA GLU A 97 -46.28 163.31 -95.96
C GLU A 97 -46.81 162.25 -94.99
N GLY A 98 -48.14 162.10 -94.87
CA GLY A 98 -48.75 161.04 -94.06
C GLY A 98 -48.29 159.65 -94.51
N SER A 99 -48.39 159.37 -95.81
CA SER A 99 -47.97 158.08 -96.37
C SER A 99 -46.48 157.76 -96.21
N SER A 100 -45.61 158.78 -96.09
CA SER A 100 -44.18 158.59 -95.83
C SER A 100 -43.91 158.18 -94.39
N LYS A 101 -44.54 158.86 -93.43
CA LYS A 101 -44.40 158.57 -91.99
C LYS A 101 -44.92 157.17 -91.63
N ASP A 102 -46.04 156.76 -92.24
CA ASP A 102 -46.57 155.40 -92.08
C ASP A 102 -45.60 154.33 -92.64
N ALA A 103 -44.89 154.62 -93.73
CA ALA A 103 -43.89 153.71 -94.30
C ALA A 103 -42.61 153.62 -93.43
N GLU A 104 -42.16 154.72 -92.84
CA GLU A 104 -41.03 154.74 -91.90
C GLU A 104 -41.32 153.92 -90.64
N ASN A 105 -42.50 154.13 -90.02
CA ASN A 105 -42.96 153.36 -88.85
C ASN A 105 -42.98 151.84 -89.12
N LEU A 106 -43.42 151.40 -90.31
CA LEU A 106 -43.44 150.00 -90.71
C LEU A 106 -42.02 149.41 -90.91
N VAL A 107 -41.06 150.23 -91.35
CA VAL A 107 -39.66 149.80 -91.53
C VAL A 107 -38.92 149.70 -90.20
N GLU A 108 -39.20 150.56 -89.22
CA GLU A 108 -38.62 150.44 -87.88
C GLU A 108 -39.12 149.19 -87.15
N GLY A 109 -40.43 148.93 -87.13
CA GLY A 109 -41.00 147.73 -86.50
C GLY A 109 -40.42 146.43 -87.07
N ALA A 110 -40.29 146.33 -88.40
CA ALA A 110 -39.67 145.18 -89.07
C ALA A 110 -38.18 144.99 -88.73
N GLN A 111 -37.46 146.06 -88.35
CA GLN A 111 -36.08 145.96 -87.88
C GLN A 111 -35.97 145.50 -86.43
N GLU A 112 -36.97 145.75 -85.59
CA GLU A 112 -36.99 145.28 -84.20
C GLU A 112 -37.32 143.78 -84.11
N GLU A 113 -38.33 143.31 -84.84
CA GLU A 113 -38.64 141.87 -84.95
C GLU A 113 -37.41 141.06 -85.44
N LEU A 114 -36.67 141.61 -86.42
CA LEU A 114 -35.49 140.98 -87.00
C LEU A 114 -34.25 141.01 -86.07
N LYS A 115 -34.24 141.83 -85.02
CA LYS A 115 -33.25 141.75 -83.92
C LYS A 115 -33.64 140.63 -82.95
N GLN A 116 -34.88 140.63 -82.47
CA GLN A 116 -35.38 139.63 -81.51
C GLN A 116 -35.17 138.19 -82.01
N LEU A 117 -35.55 137.91 -83.27
CA LEU A 117 -35.36 136.60 -83.90
C LEU A 117 -33.89 136.15 -84.04
N LYS A 118 -32.91 137.08 -84.00
CA LYS A 118 -31.48 136.74 -83.99
C LYS A 118 -30.99 136.36 -82.59
N GLU A 119 -31.48 137.07 -81.57
CA GLU A 119 -31.14 136.81 -80.17
C GLU A 119 -31.71 135.46 -79.72
N GLU A 120 -32.97 135.15 -80.07
CA GLU A 120 -33.58 133.82 -79.85
C GLU A 120 -32.79 132.70 -80.54
N ARG A 121 -32.39 132.89 -81.80
CA ARG A 121 -31.55 131.95 -82.55
C ARG A 121 -30.24 131.66 -81.82
N ASP A 122 -29.55 132.70 -81.36
CA ASP A 122 -28.24 132.55 -80.72
C ASP A 122 -28.34 131.90 -79.33
N HIS A 123 -29.44 132.10 -78.61
CA HIS A 123 -29.76 131.34 -77.38
C HIS A 123 -29.91 129.85 -77.66
N LEU A 124 -30.76 129.49 -78.63
CA LEU A 124 -31.03 128.08 -79.00
C LEU A 124 -29.78 127.35 -79.52
N VAL A 125 -28.86 128.05 -80.18
CA VAL A 125 -27.56 127.48 -80.60
C VAL A 125 -26.67 127.17 -79.39
N GLN A 126 -26.63 128.04 -78.38
CA GLN A 126 -25.85 127.81 -77.15
C GLN A 126 -26.40 126.63 -76.34
N GLU A 127 -27.72 126.55 -76.14
CA GLU A 127 -28.37 125.44 -75.45
C GLU A 127 -28.10 124.09 -76.15
N LYS A 128 -28.16 124.07 -77.48
CA LYS A 128 -27.85 122.86 -78.26
C LYS A 128 -26.41 122.39 -78.05
N VAL A 129 -25.43 123.30 -78.05
CA VAL A 129 -24.02 122.95 -77.80
C VAL A 129 -23.82 122.44 -76.37
N ALA A 130 -24.47 123.07 -75.38
CA ALA A 130 -24.44 122.62 -73.99
C ALA A 130 -24.99 121.19 -73.84
N LEU A 131 -26.18 120.91 -74.41
CA LEU A 131 -26.81 119.58 -74.38
C LEU A 131 -25.97 118.51 -75.10
N GLN A 132 -25.33 118.84 -76.23
CA GLN A 132 -24.43 117.90 -76.91
C GLN A 132 -23.21 117.54 -76.03
N SER A 133 -22.63 118.51 -75.30
CA SER A 133 -21.50 118.23 -74.40
C SER A 133 -21.90 117.35 -73.18
N GLN A 134 -23.11 117.53 -72.66
CA GLN A 134 -23.64 116.67 -71.59
C GLN A 134 -23.87 115.24 -72.09
N LEU A 135 -24.40 115.08 -73.31
CA LEU A 135 -24.64 113.78 -73.92
C LEU A 135 -23.32 113.01 -74.16
N THR A 136 -22.26 113.67 -74.63
CA THR A 136 -20.94 113.04 -74.79
C THR A 136 -20.35 112.61 -73.46
N ASN A 137 -20.46 113.45 -72.42
CA ASN A 137 -19.93 113.13 -71.09
C ASN A 137 -20.64 111.92 -70.47
N LEU A 138 -21.97 111.87 -70.56
CA LEU A 138 -22.78 110.71 -70.13
C LEU A 138 -22.43 109.43 -70.89
N SER A 139 -22.22 109.51 -72.20
CA SER A 139 -21.79 108.35 -73.00
C SER A 139 -20.39 107.86 -72.58
N THR A 140 -19.45 108.76 -72.27
CA THR A 140 -18.12 108.36 -71.80
C THR A 140 -18.16 107.69 -70.42
N SER A 141 -18.93 108.21 -69.45
CA SER A 141 -19.02 107.61 -68.12
C SER A 141 -19.80 106.30 -68.11
N GLN A 142 -20.79 106.14 -68.99
CA GLN A 142 -21.47 104.85 -69.20
C GLN A 142 -20.49 103.79 -69.74
N ASN A 143 -19.60 104.16 -70.67
CA ASN A 143 -18.62 103.23 -71.23
C ASN A 143 -17.54 102.84 -70.20
N THR A 144 -17.03 103.77 -69.38
CA THR A 144 -16.04 103.43 -68.33
C THR A 144 -16.67 102.52 -67.27
N THR A 145 -17.83 102.90 -66.72
CA THR A 145 -18.52 102.08 -65.70
C THR A 145 -18.93 100.71 -66.21
N SER A 146 -19.33 100.58 -67.49
CA SER A 146 -19.58 99.26 -68.10
C SER A 146 -18.31 98.40 -68.16
N SER A 147 -17.16 99.00 -68.49
CA SER A 147 -15.87 98.27 -68.52
C SER A 147 -15.40 97.86 -67.13
N GLU A 148 -15.60 98.70 -66.12
CA GLU A 148 -15.32 98.39 -64.72
C GLU A 148 -16.19 97.22 -64.24
N VAL A 149 -17.49 97.24 -64.51
CA VAL A 149 -18.42 96.13 -64.19
C VAL A 149 -18.02 94.83 -64.87
N GLU A 150 -17.53 94.86 -66.11
CA GLU A 150 -16.98 93.66 -66.75
C GLU A 150 -15.71 93.14 -66.07
N THR A 151 -14.76 94.01 -65.71
CA THR A 151 -13.53 93.59 -65.03
C THR A 151 -13.80 93.01 -63.64
N LEU A 152 -14.76 93.59 -62.90
CA LEU A 152 -15.21 93.08 -61.61
C LEU A 152 -15.88 91.72 -61.74
N LYS A 153 -16.75 91.51 -62.75
CA LYS A 153 -17.36 90.19 -63.02
C LYS A 153 -16.31 89.11 -63.30
N ARG A 154 -15.35 89.38 -64.19
CA ARG A 154 -14.26 88.43 -64.49
C ARG A 154 -13.46 88.07 -63.22
N ARG A 155 -13.15 89.06 -62.38
CA ARG A 155 -12.44 88.85 -61.11
C ARG A 155 -13.27 88.05 -60.08
N VAL A 156 -14.60 88.18 -60.08
CA VAL A 156 -15.50 87.30 -59.31
C VAL A 156 -15.47 85.88 -59.88
N ASP A 157 -15.64 85.69 -61.19
CA ASP A 157 -15.57 84.37 -61.83
C ASP A 157 -14.25 83.64 -61.53
N ASP A 158 -13.13 84.35 -61.57
CA ASP A 158 -11.79 83.80 -61.28
C ASP A 158 -11.63 83.44 -59.80
N THR A 159 -12.03 84.31 -58.87
CA THR A 159 -12.00 83.96 -57.43
C THR A 159 -12.99 82.84 -57.06
N GLU A 160 -14.10 82.67 -57.78
CA GLU A 160 -14.95 81.49 -57.64
C GLU A 160 -14.31 80.21 -58.18
N ARG A 161 -13.52 80.28 -59.27
CA ARG A 161 -12.74 79.14 -59.80
C ARG A 161 -11.69 78.71 -58.78
N GLU A 162 -10.86 79.66 -58.32
CA GLU A 162 -9.86 79.43 -57.27
C GLU A 162 -10.49 78.83 -56.01
N LYS A 163 -11.65 79.33 -55.56
CA LYS A 163 -12.38 78.78 -54.42
C LYS A 163 -12.88 77.35 -54.66
N ARG A 164 -13.38 77.02 -55.87
CA ARG A 164 -13.80 75.65 -56.23
C ARG A 164 -12.61 74.69 -56.24
N ASP A 165 -11.48 75.11 -56.81
CA ASP A 165 -10.27 74.30 -56.88
C ASP A 165 -9.64 74.08 -55.49
N LEU A 166 -9.59 75.12 -54.66
CA LEU A 166 -9.15 75.01 -53.26
C LEU A 166 -10.06 74.09 -52.44
N VAL A 167 -11.38 74.16 -52.60
CA VAL A 167 -12.32 73.21 -51.96
C VAL A 167 -12.10 71.78 -52.48
N GLY A 168 -11.81 71.60 -53.77
CA GLY A 168 -11.44 70.31 -54.35
C GLY A 168 -10.14 69.73 -53.77
N VAL A 169 -9.12 70.57 -53.56
CA VAL A 169 -7.87 70.19 -52.89
C VAL A 169 -8.11 69.86 -51.42
N ILE A 170 -8.89 70.67 -50.69
CA ILE A 170 -9.24 70.42 -49.29
C ILE A 170 -10.03 69.11 -49.13
N SER A 171 -10.93 68.77 -50.06
CA SER A 171 -11.60 67.45 -50.06
C SER A 171 -10.57 66.33 -50.19
N ARG A 172 -9.74 66.34 -51.24
CA ARG A 172 -8.73 65.30 -51.46
C ARG A 172 -7.79 65.14 -50.27
N LEU A 173 -7.31 66.24 -49.68
CA LEU A 173 -6.45 66.21 -48.48
C LEU A 173 -7.17 65.64 -47.26
N LYS A 174 -8.48 65.87 -47.12
CA LYS A 174 -9.30 65.28 -46.06
C LYS A 174 -9.54 63.78 -46.30
N ASP A 175 -9.84 63.39 -47.54
CA ASP A 175 -10.07 62.01 -47.94
C ASP A 175 -8.77 61.18 -47.74
N GLU A 176 -7.62 61.73 -48.16
CA GLU A 176 -6.28 61.21 -47.88
C GLU A 176 -5.95 61.14 -46.38
N ALA A 177 -6.39 62.12 -45.58
CA ALA A 177 -6.20 62.08 -44.13
C ALA A 177 -7.01 60.94 -43.50
N THR A 178 -8.27 60.76 -43.88
CA THR A 178 -9.09 59.63 -43.41
C THR A 178 -8.52 58.28 -43.83
N GLN A 179 -7.99 58.14 -45.04
CA GLN A 179 -7.31 56.91 -45.47
C GLN A 179 -6.06 56.62 -44.63
N ARG A 180 -5.23 57.65 -44.33
CA ARG A 180 -4.07 57.46 -43.44
C ARG A 180 -4.46 57.16 -42.00
N ASP A 181 -5.57 57.71 -41.49
CA ASP A 181 -6.09 57.34 -40.17
C ASP A 181 -6.61 55.89 -40.13
N GLU A 182 -7.25 55.41 -41.21
CA GLU A 182 -7.67 54.00 -41.37
C GLU A 182 -6.47 53.04 -41.50
N GLU A 183 -5.44 53.39 -42.27
CA GLU A 183 -4.16 52.67 -42.34
C GLU A 183 -3.48 52.63 -40.95
N VAL A 184 -3.42 53.75 -40.24
CA VAL A 184 -2.87 53.81 -38.87
C VAL A 184 -3.71 52.98 -37.90
N HIS A 185 -5.05 52.94 -38.05
CA HIS A 185 -5.91 52.14 -37.19
C HIS A 185 -5.74 50.63 -37.44
N THR A 186 -5.70 50.20 -38.70
CA THR A 186 -5.47 48.81 -39.08
C THR A 186 -4.06 48.33 -38.70
N LEU A 187 -3.03 49.14 -38.93
CA LEU A 187 -1.67 48.84 -38.46
C LEU A 187 -1.59 48.74 -36.93
N ARG A 188 -2.30 49.59 -36.17
CA ARG A 188 -2.41 49.49 -34.71
C ARG A 188 -3.15 48.22 -34.26
N ALA A 189 -4.20 47.81 -34.99
CA ALA A 189 -4.93 46.57 -34.72
C ALA A 189 -4.04 45.34 -34.94
N ASN A 190 -3.41 45.23 -36.12
CA ASN A 190 -2.51 44.13 -36.47
C ASN A 190 -1.31 44.04 -35.51
N LEU A 191 -0.76 45.18 -35.07
CA LEU A 191 0.34 45.23 -34.10
C LEU A 191 -0.12 44.81 -32.68
N LYS A 192 -1.37 45.12 -32.30
CA LYS A 192 -1.97 44.61 -31.06
C LYS A 192 -2.19 43.09 -31.13
N GLU A 193 -2.73 42.59 -32.23
CA GLU A 193 -2.96 41.16 -32.46
C GLU A 193 -1.66 40.37 -32.43
N ALA A 194 -0.64 40.76 -33.22
CA ALA A 194 0.68 40.14 -33.21
C ALA A 194 1.37 40.20 -31.83
N ARG A 195 1.11 41.23 -31.00
CA ARG A 195 1.57 41.27 -29.60
C ARG A 195 0.84 40.28 -28.70
N GLN A 196 -0.46 40.06 -28.92
CA GLN A 196 -1.23 39.05 -28.19
C GLN A 196 -0.81 37.64 -28.61
N GLU A 197 -0.68 37.37 -29.91
CA GLU A 197 -0.12 36.11 -30.43
C GLU A 197 1.27 35.83 -29.82
N HIS A 198 2.18 36.79 -29.88
CA HIS A 198 3.52 36.65 -29.30
C HIS A 198 3.49 36.33 -27.79
N GLN A 199 2.59 36.96 -27.02
CA GLN A 199 2.40 36.64 -25.59
C GLN A 199 1.82 35.23 -25.36
N THR A 200 0.93 34.75 -26.24
CA THR A 200 0.43 33.37 -26.17
C THR A 200 1.49 32.34 -26.57
N LEU A 201 2.34 32.64 -27.55
CA LEU A 201 3.46 31.79 -27.95
C LEU A 201 4.56 31.78 -26.87
N GLU A 202 4.88 32.91 -26.24
CA GLU A 202 5.77 32.96 -25.09
C GLU A 202 5.26 32.11 -23.92
N SER A 203 3.96 32.21 -23.58
CA SER A 203 3.40 31.45 -22.46
C SER A 203 3.32 29.95 -22.77
N GLN A 204 2.97 29.56 -24.00
CA GLN A 204 3.07 28.17 -24.48
C GLN A 204 4.51 27.65 -24.43
N VAL A 205 5.52 28.42 -24.87
CA VAL A 205 6.93 28.01 -24.80
C VAL A 205 7.40 27.86 -23.34
N ARG A 206 6.93 28.70 -22.41
CA ARG A 206 7.23 28.55 -20.97
C ARG A 206 6.54 27.31 -20.38
N GLN A 207 5.29 27.03 -20.74
CA GLN A 207 4.56 25.83 -20.33
C GLN A 207 5.17 24.55 -20.91
N LEU A 208 5.58 24.54 -22.18
CA LEU A 208 6.26 23.42 -22.80
C LEU A 208 7.61 23.14 -22.15
N LYS A 209 8.40 24.18 -21.82
CA LYS A 209 9.67 24.02 -21.09
C LYS A 209 9.46 23.54 -19.65
N SER A 210 8.44 24.01 -18.93
CA SER A 210 8.17 23.49 -17.58
C SER A 210 7.70 22.03 -17.63
N ALA A 211 6.83 21.67 -18.58
CA ALA A 211 6.44 20.29 -18.85
C ALA A 211 7.62 19.40 -19.28
N GLU A 212 8.55 19.91 -20.08
CA GLU A 212 9.80 19.23 -20.47
C GLU A 212 10.67 18.94 -19.23
N THR A 213 10.86 19.93 -18.34
CA THR A 213 11.61 19.69 -17.09
C THR A 213 10.90 18.72 -16.15
N ALA A 214 9.58 18.81 -16.02
CA ALA A 214 8.79 17.89 -15.17
C ALA A 214 8.77 16.46 -15.74
N THR A 215 8.73 16.30 -17.06
CA THR A 215 8.84 14.98 -17.71
C THR A 215 10.25 14.42 -17.61
N LYS A 216 11.31 15.24 -17.72
CA LYS A 216 12.69 14.81 -17.45
C LYS A 216 12.84 14.28 -16.02
N PHE A 217 12.49 15.06 -14.99
CA PHE A 217 12.54 14.57 -13.60
C PHE A 217 11.70 13.31 -13.37
N ARG A 218 10.57 13.16 -14.07
CA ARG A 218 9.75 11.94 -14.01
C ARG A 218 10.40 10.75 -14.72
N VAL A 219 11.10 10.97 -15.84
CA VAL A 219 11.91 9.95 -16.53
C VAL A 219 13.10 9.56 -15.66
N ASP A 220 13.86 10.50 -15.12
CA ASP A 220 15.00 10.24 -14.24
C ASP A 220 14.59 9.44 -12.99
N SER A 221 13.45 9.79 -12.39
CA SER A 221 12.87 9.08 -11.25
C SER A 221 12.37 7.67 -11.61
N LEU A 222 11.71 7.52 -12.76
CA LEU A 222 11.31 6.20 -13.28
C LEU A 222 12.52 5.35 -13.68
N GLU A 223 13.59 5.93 -14.18
CA GLU A 223 14.84 5.23 -14.52
C GLU A 223 15.60 4.80 -13.26
N GLN A 224 15.57 5.61 -12.20
CA GLN A 224 16.08 5.21 -10.87
C GLN A 224 15.24 4.07 -10.28
N GLN A 225 13.91 4.15 -10.34
CA GLN A 225 13.01 3.06 -9.91
C GLN A 225 13.21 1.79 -10.76
N LEU A 226 13.42 1.93 -12.07
CA LEU A 226 13.72 0.82 -12.97
C LEU A 226 15.05 0.16 -12.59
N LYS A 227 16.12 0.94 -12.33
CA LYS A 227 17.42 0.41 -11.91
C LYS A 227 17.38 -0.28 -10.55
N LEU A 228 16.62 0.26 -9.59
CA LEU A 228 16.39 -0.39 -8.30
C LEU A 228 15.61 -1.71 -8.48
N SER A 229 14.52 -1.71 -9.25
CA SER A 229 13.73 -2.91 -9.54
C SER A 229 14.51 -3.95 -10.36
N GLN A 230 15.40 -3.52 -11.26
CA GLN A 230 16.33 -4.39 -11.97
C GLN A 230 17.36 -4.99 -11.00
N GLY A 231 17.95 -4.20 -10.11
CA GLY A 231 18.86 -4.71 -9.07
C GLY A 231 18.17 -5.68 -8.10
N GLU A 232 16.92 -5.43 -7.71
CA GLU A 232 16.11 -6.36 -6.93
C GLU A 232 15.82 -7.65 -7.71
N ALA A 233 15.44 -7.55 -8.98
CA ALA A 233 15.20 -8.71 -9.84
C ALA A 233 16.48 -9.52 -10.11
N GLU A 234 17.63 -8.87 -10.29
CA GLU A 234 18.95 -9.53 -10.40
C GLU A 234 19.32 -10.22 -9.08
N ARG A 235 19.11 -9.57 -7.93
CA ARG A 235 19.36 -10.14 -6.60
C ARG A 235 18.47 -11.36 -6.33
N VAL A 236 17.17 -11.26 -6.64
CA VAL A 236 16.21 -12.38 -6.49
C VAL A 236 16.48 -13.49 -7.50
N ASN A 237 16.86 -13.17 -8.74
CA ASN A 237 17.31 -14.18 -9.71
C ASN A 237 18.61 -14.85 -9.23
N HIS A 238 19.54 -14.12 -8.61
CA HIS A 238 20.76 -14.69 -8.07
C HIS A 238 20.44 -15.65 -6.90
N GLU A 239 19.66 -15.22 -5.92
CA GLU A 239 19.16 -16.09 -4.83
C GLU A 239 18.40 -17.32 -5.39
N LEU A 240 17.60 -17.15 -6.43
CA LEU A 240 16.91 -18.26 -7.10
C LEU A 240 17.89 -19.20 -7.82
N THR A 241 18.95 -18.69 -8.46
CA THR A 241 20.00 -19.54 -9.06
C THR A 241 20.80 -20.29 -7.99
N GLU A 242 21.16 -19.65 -6.88
CA GLU A 242 21.84 -20.32 -5.76
C GLU A 242 20.94 -21.38 -5.13
N LYS A 243 19.66 -21.08 -4.86
CA LYS A 243 18.72 -22.05 -4.29
C LYS A 243 18.38 -23.19 -5.26
N THR A 244 18.25 -22.92 -6.57
CA THR A 244 18.07 -24.00 -7.56
C THR A 244 19.34 -24.83 -7.76
N GLU A 245 20.54 -24.25 -7.60
CA GLU A 245 21.79 -25.00 -7.51
C GLU A 245 21.89 -25.84 -6.23
N GLU A 246 21.55 -25.30 -5.05
CA GLU A 246 21.46 -26.04 -3.80
C GLU A 246 20.49 -27.22 -3.93
N PHE A 247 19.27 -26.99 -4.44
CA PHE A 247 18.30 -28.06 -4.70
C PHE A 247 18.80 -29.04 -5.77
N ALA A 248 19.58 -28.62 -6.76
CA ALA A 248 20.20 -29.53 -7.73
C ALA A 248 21.34 -30.35 -7.10
N ARG A 249 22.15 -29.76 -6.22
CA ARG A 249 23.20 -30.45 -5.46
C ARG A 249 22.57 -31.46 -4.49
N TYR A 250 21.58 -31.05 -3.70
CA TYR A 250 20.80 -31.92 -2.80
C TYR A 250 20.10 -33.06 -3.54
N ARG A 251 19.48 -32.78 -4.70
CA ARG A 251 18.85 -33.82 -5.52
C ARG A 251 19.87 -34.77 -6.13
N ARG A 252 21.07 -34.31 -6.48
CA ARG A 252 22.19 -35.17 -6.93
C ARG A 252 22.71 -36.05 -5.79
N THR A 253 22.93 -35.51 -4.59
CA THR A 253 23.36 -36.32 -3.44
C THR A 253 22.28 -37.33 -3.04
N LYS A 254 21.00 -36.93 -2.97
CA LYS A 254 19.91 -37.85 -2.68
C LYS A 254 19.67 -38.88 -3.79
N HIS A 255 19.85 -38.55 -5.07
CA HIS A 255 19.86 -39.58 -6.13
C HIS A 255 21.07 -40.52 -6.04
N ALA A 256 22.24 -40.04 -5.60
CA ALA A 256 23.40 -40.90 -5.37
C ALA A 256 23.19 -41.84 -4.17
N GLU A 257 22.62 -41.33 -3.07
CA GLU A 257 22.20 -42.14 -1.91
C GLU A 257 21.12 -43.16 -2.29
N ILE A 258 20.10 -42.76 -3.06
CA ILE A 258 19.06 -43.68 -3.57
C ILE A 258 19.68 -44.72 -4.50
N ALA A 259 20.64 -44.35 -5.36
CA ALA A 259 21.31 -45.30 -6.25
C ALA A 259 22.21 -46.29 -5.49
N THR A 260 22.92 -45.88 -4.43
CA THR A 260 23.69 -46.81 -3.59
C THR A 260 22.77 -47.69 -2.73
N LEU A 261 21.65 -47.16 -2.25
CA LEU A 261 20.63 -47.95 -1.55
C LEU A 261 19.94 -48.95 -2.49
N GLN A 262 19.61 -48.58 -3.74
CA GLN A 262 19.09 -49.51 -4.74
C GLN A 262 20.13 -50.57 -5.12
N ALA A 263 21.40 -50.21 -5.32
CA ALA A 263 22.45 -51.20 -5.55
C ALA A 263 22.63 -52.17 -4.35
N SER A 264 22.51 -51.66 -3.12
CA SER A 264 22.53 -52.52 -1.92
C SER A 264 21.29 -53.42 -1.85
N PHE A 265 20.11 -52.89 -2.19
CA PHE A 265 18.85 -53.65 -2.25
C PHE A 265 18.87 -54.73 -3.33
N ASP A 266 19.42 -54.44 -4.51
CA ASP A 266 19.56 -55.38 -5.61
C ASP A 266 20.54 -56.50 -5.25
N THR A 267 21.67 -56.19 -4.60
CA THR A 267 22.60 -57.24 -4.11
C THR A 267 22.02 -58.09 -2.97
N VAL A 268 21.21 -57.50 -2.08
CA VAL A 268 20.45 -58.23 -1.05
C VAL A 268 19.34 -59.09 -1.67
N THR A 269 18.66 -58.59 -2.71
CA THR A 269 17.64 -59.34 -3.44
C THR A 269 18.25 -60.47 -4.26
N GLN A 270 19.43 -60.27 -4.87
CA GLN A 270 20.15 -61.31 -5.59
C GLN A 270 20.69 -62.39 -4.65
N SER A 271 21.23 -62.02 -3.49
CA SER A 271 21.66 -62.99 -2.47
C SER A 271 20.48 -63.74 -1.85
N SER A 272 19.36 -63.06 -1.58
CA SER A 272 18.10 -63.67 -1.16
C SER A 272 17.57 -64.66 -2.21
N ALA A 273 17.51 -64.29 -3.49
CA ALA A 273 17.10 -65.18 -4.57
C ALA A 273 18.03 -66.40 -4.74
N SER A 274 19.35 -66.21 -4.55
CA SER A 274 20.30 -67.33 -4.53
C SER A 274 20.11 -68.26 -3.32
N SER A 275 19.68 -67.70 -2.19
CA SER A 275 19.34 -68.45 -0.97
C SER A 275 18.01 -69.19 -1.10
N GLU A 276 17.00 -68.58 -1.73
CA GLU A 276 15.77 -69.31 -2.10
C GLU A 276 16.06 -70.47 -3.06
N ALA A 277 16.94 -70.27 -4.05
CA ALA A 277 17.30 -71.30 -5.00
C ALA A 277 18.00 -72.49 -4.31
N SER A 278 18.91 -72.22 -3.36
CA SER A 278 19.55 -73.28 -2.57
C SER A 278 18.58 -73.94 -1.58
N LEU A 279 17.65 -73.18 -0.98
CA LEU A 279 16.62 -73.70 -0.07
C LEU A 279 15.61 -74.59 -0.82
N LYS A 280 15.17 -74.21 -2.02
CA LYS A 280 14.32 -75.04 -2.91
C LYS A 280 15.05 -76.31 -3.35
N ALA A 281 16.34 -76.23 -3.66
CA ALA A 281 17.16 -77.42 -3.93
C ALA A 281 17.25 -78.34 -2.69
N LEU A 282 17.50 -77.79 -1.51
CA LEU A 282 17.57 -78.54 -0.25
C LEU A 282 16.23 -79.18 0.14
N GLN A 283 15.10 -78.48 -0.08
CA GLN A 283 13.76 -79.06 0.08
C GLN A 283 13.52 -80.24 -0.87
N SER A 284 13.99 -80.17 -2.12
CA SER A 284 13.90 -81.29 -3.07
C SER A 284 14.77 -82.48 -2.64
N ALA A 285 15.95 -82.22 -2.06
CA ALA A 285 16.79 -83.25 -1.47
C ALA A 285 16.13 -83.90 -0.24
N HIS A 286 15.75 -83.12 0.77
CA HIS A 286 15.11 -83.60 2.00
C HIS A 286 13.79 -84.36 1.71
N THR A 287 12.98 -83.94 0.75
CA THR A 287 11.76 -84.70 0.37
C THR A 287 12.10 -86.05 -0.28
N SER A 288 13.13 -86.11 -1.14
CA SER A 288 13.61 -87.38 -1.68
C SER A 288 14.21 -88.30 -0.60
N GLN A 289 14.93 -87.73 0.36
CA GLN A 289 15.63 -88.43 1.42
C GLN A 289 14.66 -88.93 2.50
N ALA A 290 13.66 -88.14 2.88
CA ALA A 290 12.54 -88.56 3.72
C ALA A 290 11.73 -89.69 3.09
N HIS A 291 11.54 -89.68 1.75
CA HIS A 291 10.90 -90.78 1.04
C HIS A 291 11.75 -92.06 1.09
N GLN A 292 13.07 -91.98 0.89
CA GLN A 292 13.99 -93.11 1.06
C GLN A 292 13.98 -93.65 2.51
N LEU A 293 13.97 -92.77 3.50
CA LEU A 293 13.93 -93.13 4.93
C LEU A 293 12.59 -93.83 5.27
N THR A 294 11.47 -93.37 4.70
CA THR A 294 10.17 -94.04 4.84
C THR A 294 10.18 -95.44 4.20
N GLN A 295 10.77 -95.60 3.01
CA GLN A 295 10.95 -96.92 2.39
C GLN A 295 11.89 -97.83 3.20
N ALA A 296 12.91 -97.28 3.86
CA ALA A 296 13.82 -98.04 4.71
C ALA A 296 13.12 -98.51 5.99
N LEU A 297 12.33 -97.65 6.65
CA LEU A 297 11.54 -98.02 7.82
C LEU A 297 10.49 -99.09 7.51
N ALA A 298 9.82 -99.00 6.36
CA ALA A 298 8.90 -100.04 5.90
C ALA A 298 9.62 -101.40 5.74
N LYS A 299 10.80 -101.42 5.10
CA LYS A 299 11.62 -102.64 4.98
C LYS A 299 12.09 -103.19 6.33
N VAL A 300 12.44 -102.33 7.28
CA VAL A 300 12.78 -102.74 8.65
C VAL A 300 11.56 -103.37 9.33
N GLN A 301 10.37 -102.78 9.19
CA GLN A 301 9.12 -103.32 9.73
C GLN A 301 8.75 -104.68 9.11
N ASP A 302 8.91 -104.85 7.79
CA ASP A 302 8.70 -106.13 7.11
C ASP A 302 9.69 -107.20 7.60
N LEU A 303 10.95 -106.83 7.80
CA LEU A 303 11.99 -107.75 8.29
C LEU A 303 11.81 -108.12 9.76
N THR A 304 11.37 -107.19 10.63
CA THR A 304 11.04 -107.53 12.03
C THR A 304 9.77 -108.37 12.14
N GLY A 305 8.79 -108.16 11.24
CA GLY A 305 7.64 -109.06 11.09
C GLY A 305 8.04 -110.48 10.69
N GLN A 306 8.93 -110.61 9.69
CA GLN A 306 9.48 -111.91 9.27
C GLN A 306 10.32 -112.58 10.37
N LEU A 307 11.07 -111.81 11.17
CA LEU A 307 11.81 -112.33 12.32
C LEU A 307 10.86 -112.87 13.39
N ALA A 308 9.84 -112.10 13.78
CA ALA A 308 8.82 -112.52 14.74
C ALA A 308 8.03 -113.75 14.27
N GLU A 309 7.74 -113.86 12.97
CA GLU A 309 7.18 -115.08 12.38
C GLU A 309 8.14 -116.28 12.49
N GLN A 310 9.45 -116.10 12.29
CA GLN A 310 10.42 -117.18 12.45
C GLN A 310 10.57 -117.59 13.92
N GLU A 311 10.64 -116.65 14.86
CA GLU A 311 10.66 -116.93 16.30
C GLU A 311 9.39 -117.68 16.74
N ALA A 312 8.22 -117.28 16.23
CA ALA A 312 6.97 -118.00 16.47
C ALA A 312 6.99 -119.43 15.88
N ARG A 313 7.57 -119.63 14.69
CA ARG A 313 7.74 -120.97 14.08
C ARG A 313 8.70 -121.84 14.91
N TYR A 314 9.87 -121.33 15.30
CA TYR A 314 10.81 -122.05 16.15
C TYR A 314 10.23 -122.39 17.52
N SER A 315 9.43 -121.49 18.12
CA SER A 315 8.72 -121.78 19.37
C SER A 315 7.72 -122.94 19.21
N ASN A 316 6.93 -122.93 18.13
CA ASN A 316 6.00 -124.03 17.81
C ASN A 316 6.72 -125.36 17.50
N GLU A 317 7.89 -125.32 16.85
CA GLU A 317 8.74 -126.50 16.62
C GLU A 317 9.33 -127.03 17.92
N VAL A 318 9.84 -126.16 18.80
CA VAL A 318 10.33 -126.52 20.14
C VAL A 318 9.22 -127.15 20.99
N ASP A 319 8.00 -126.60 20.96
CA ASP A 319 6.86 -127.20 21.67
C ASP A 319 6.32 -128.46 20.98
N GLY A 320 6.57 -128.63 19.68
CA GLY A 320 6.40 -129.91 18.98
C GLY A 320 7.40 -130.97 19.44
N LEU A 321 8.67 -130.61 19.56
CA LEU A 321 9.74 -131.47 20.06
C LEU A 321 9.52 -131.87 21.52
N LYS A 322 9.11 -130.95 22.40
CA LYS A 322 8.72 -131.27 23.79
C LYS A 322 7.59 -132.30 23.86
N ARG A 323 6.56 -132.17 23.03
CA ARG A 323 5.46 -133.15 22.92
C ARG A 323 5.94 -134.50 22.40
N LEU A 324 6.87 -134.51 21.43
CA LEU A 324 7.49 -135.75 20.96
C LEU A 324 8.32 -136.43 22.05
N VAL A 325 9.08 -135.67 22.85
CA VAL A 325 9.82 -136.21 24.01
C VAL A 325 8.86 -136.80 25.05
N SER A 326 7.79 -136.09 25.44
CA SER A 326 6.75 -136.63 26.35
C SER A 326 6.16 -137.94 25.82
N MET A 327 5.80 -137.99 24.54
CA MET A 327 5.30 -139.20 23.88
C MET A 327 6.31 -140.35 23.85
N MET A 328 7.61 -140.05 23.81
CA MET A 328 8.68 -141.06 23.87
C MET A 328 8.91 -141.54 25.31
N GLU A 329 8.88 -140.66 26.31
CA GLU A 329 8.93 -141.01 27.73
C GLU A 329 7.72 -141.84 28.17
N GLU A 330 6.52 -141.51 27.68
CA GLU A 330 5.29 -142.29 27.90
C GLU A 330 5.38 -143.68 27.27
N ARG A 331 5.93 -143.79 26.05
CA ARG A 331 6.21 -145.08 25.40
C ARG A 331 7.28 -145.88 26.14
N GLU A 332 8.30 -145.23 26.69
CA GLU A 332 9.34 -145.91 27.49
C GLU A 332 8.77 -146.43 28.82
N LYS A 333 7.87 -145.67 29.47
CA LYS A 333 7.11 -146.13 30.64
C LYS A 333 6.22 -147.33 30.31
N GLN A 334 5.45 -147.26 29.22
CA GLN A 334 4.63 -148.38 28.75
C GLN A 334 5.47 -149.61 28.39
N ALA A 335 6.64 -149.44 27.77
CA ALA A 335 7.56 -150.53 27.48
C ALA A 335 8.10 -151.19 28.76
N LYS A 336 8.46 -150.39 29.79
CA LYS A 336 8.87 -150.89 31.10
C LYS A 336 7.74 -151.64 31.81
N GLU A 337 6.52 -151.10 31.81
CA GLU A 337 5.34 -151.73 32.39
C GLU A 337 4.97 -153.05 31.70
N ILE A 338 5.14 -153.15 30.37
CA ILE A 338 5.01 -154.40 29.63
C ILE A 338 6.11 -155.41 30.03
N VAL A 339 7.37 -154.98 30.14
CA VAL A 339 8.48 -155.85 30.58
C VAL A 339 8.24 -156.37 32.00
N GLU A 340 7.89 -155.51 32.96
CA GLU A 340 7.58 -155.96 34.33
C GLU A 340 6.39 -156.94 34.36
N ASN A 341 5.37 -156.76 33.52
CA ASN A 341 4.26 -157.70 33.42
C ASN A 341 4.67 -159.04 32.80
N VAL A 342 5.54 -159.04 31.78
CA VAL A 342 6.13 -160.25 31.22
C VAL A 342 7.01 -160.97 32.27
N GLU A 343 7.78 -160.24 33.07
CA GLU A 343 8.58 -160.80 34.18
C GLU A 343 7.69 -161.42 35.27
N ARG A 344 6.58 -160.76 35.65
CA ARG A 344 5.55 -161.32 36.56
C ARG A 344 4.94 -162.60 36.00
N GLU A 345 4.53 -162.59 34.73
CA GLU A 345 3.97 -163.78 34.07
C GLU A 345 4.98 -164.93 34.05
N TRP A 346 6.23 -164.68 33.64
CA TRP A 346 7.32 -165.66 33.68
C TRP A 346 7.57 -166.21 35.08
N SER A 347 7.54 -165.38 36.12
CA SER A 347 7.65 -165.83 37.52
C SER A 347 6.55 -166.85 37.86
N THR A 348 5.28 -166.53 37.55
CA THR A 348 4.18 -167.47 37.83
C THR A 348 4.17 -168.70 36.91
N VAL A 349 4.85 -168.66 35.75
CA VAL A 349 5.10 -169.84 34.92
C VAL A 349 6.21 -170.70 35.53
N GLY A 350 7.26 -170.06 36.09
CA GLY A 350 8.33 -170.70 36.86
C GLY A 350 7.81 -171.47 38.07
N GLU A 351 7.04 -170.82 38.96
CA GLU A 351 6.43 -171.48 40.12
C GLU A 351 5.57 -172.70 39.71
N ARG A 352 4.79 -172.58 38.63
CA ARG A 352 3.98 -173.69 38.10
C ARG A 352 4.81 -174.75 37.37
N ALA A 353 6.01 -174.46 36.90
CA ALA A 353 6.94 -175.45 36.38
C ALA A 353 7.58 -176.22 37.55
N GLU A 354 8.05 -175.51 38.57
CA GLU A 354 8.69 -176.06 39.77
C GLU A 354 7.72 -176.95 40.58
N GLN A 355 6.45 -176.55 40.73
CA GLN A 355 5.39 -177.38 41.33
C GLN A 355 5.06 -178.66 40.53
N ARG A 356 5.26 -178.64 39.21
CA ARG A 356 5.13 -179.86 38.38
C ARG A 356 6.39 -180.72 38.48
N GLU A 357 7.57 -180.11 38.55
CA GLU A 357 8.82 -180.84 38.69
C GLU A 357 8.95 -181.51 40.06
N SER A 358 8.49 -180.88 41.15
CA SER A 358 8.40 -181.53 42.47
C SER A 358 7.45 -182.73 42.42
N SER A 359 6.24 -182.56 41.88
CA SER A 359 5.27 -183.66 41.69
C SER A 359 5.87 -184.82 40.89
N LEU A 360 6.57 -184.52 39.79
CA LEU A 360 7.23 -185.52 38.95
C LEU A 360 8.46 -186.16 39.62
N ARG A 361 9.19 -185.45 40.48
CA ARG A 361 10.27 -186.02 41.32
C ARG A 361 9.70 -186.98 42.37
N ASP A 362 8.60 -186.62 43.03
CA ASP A 362 7.89 -187.49 43.99
C ASP A 362 7.33 -188.75 43.33
N GLU A 363 6.88 -188.67 42.06
CA GLU A 363 6.50 -189.84 41.25
C GLU A 363 7.74 -190.67 40.84
N ALA A 364 8.80 -190.00 40.38
CA ALA A 364 10.03 -190.65 39.90
C ALA A 364 10.79 -191.39 41.00
N ASP A 365 10.79 -190.89 42.24
CA ASP A 365 11.48 -191.57 43.34
C ASP A 365 10.65 -192.74 43.92
N ARG A 366 9.32 -192.74 43.74
CA ARG A 366 8.49 -193.96 43.90
C ARG A 366 8.84 -195.02 42.84
N GLU A 367 8.95 -194.62 41.57
CA GLU A 367 9.41 -195.48 40.46
C GLU A 367 10.87 -195.97 40.62
N ARG A 368 11.76 -195.16 41.21
CA ARG A 368 13.16 -195.57 41.49
C ARG A 368 13.26 -196.62 42.59
N ASN A 369 12.50 -196.48 43.66
CA ASN A 369 12.51 -197.49 44.73
C ASN A 369 12.01 -198.84 44.21
N ALA A 370 10.99 -198.85 43.34
CA ALA A 370 10.57 -200.05 42.62
C ALA A 370 11.64 -200.60 41.66
N ARG A 371 12.34 -199.73 40.91
CA ARG A 371 13.46 -200.15 40.04
C ARG A 371 14.63 -200.75 40.82
N GLN A 372 15.03 -200.20 41.97
CA GLN A 372 16.20 -200.69 42.71
C GLN A 372 16.01 -202.12 43.28
N GLU A 373 14.78 -202.59 43.45
CA GLU A 373 14.49 -203.99 43.81
C GLU A 373 14.46 -204.94 42.59
N ALA A 374 14.34 -204.40 41.38
CA ALA A 374 14.44 -205.13 40.11
C ALA A 374 15.89 -205.10 39.54
N GLU A 375 16.61 -203.99 39.66
CA GLU A 375 18.00 -203.83 39.21
C GLU A 375 18.94 -204.76 39.97
N LYS A 376 18.67 -205.05 41.26
CA LYS A 376 19.34 -206.10 42.04
C LYS A 376 19.02 -207.54 41.58
N ARG A 377 18.20 -207.72 40.54
CA ARG A 377 17.96 -208.98 39.82
C ARG A 377 18.31 -208.92 38.33
N LEU A 378 18.64 -207.72 37.81
CA LEU A 378 19.43 -207.49 36.60
C LEU A 378 20.94 -207.46 36.88
N GLU A 379 21.32 -207.81 38.12
CA GLU A 379 22.49 -208.60 38.44
C GLU A 379 22.92 -209.57 37.32
N GLN A 380 24.23 -209.87 37.28
CA GLN A 380 24.81 -211.12 36.76
C GLN A 380 24.64 -211.45 35.25
N LEU A 381 23.83 -210.71 34.47
CA LEU A 381 23.54 -211.03 33.07
C LEU A 381 24.22 -210.12 32.02
N GLU A 382 24.32 -208.80 32.26
CA GLU A 382 24.87 -207.88 31.25
C GLU A 382 26.40 -207.68 31.30
N THR A 383 27.11 -208.36 32.22
CA THR A 383 28.58 -208.48 32.20
C THR A 383 29.13 -209.28 31.00
N VAL A 384 28.27 -209.70 30.06
CA VAL A 384 28.60 -210.53 28.89
C VAL A 384 28.30 -209.83 27.55
N MET A 385 27.47 -208.77 27.50
CA MET A 385 27.20 -208.01 26.25
C MET A 385 28.14 -206.82 26.04
N GLU A 386 29.43 -207.13 26.16
CA GLU A 386 30.52 -206.32 25.63
C GLU A 386 30.44 -206.22 24.08
N LYS A 387 30.95 -205.11 23.51
CA LYS A 387 31.28 -204.89 22.08
C LYS A 387 30.16 -204.50 21.08
N MET A 388 30.20 -203.21 20.69
CA MET A 388 30.42 -202.75 19.30
C MET A 388 29.27 -202.80 18.23
N GLY A 389 28.40 -201.79 18.26
CA GLY A 389 28.29 -200.79 17.17
C GLY A 389 27.48 -201.05 15.88
N ARG A 390 27.37 -199.98 15.06
CA ARG A 390 26.61 -199.81 13.78
C ARG A 390 25.08 -199.84 13.93
N GLY A 391 24.28 -199.24 13.06
CA GLY A 391 24.47 -198.42 11.84
C GLY A 391 23.07 -198.09 11.26
N GLU A 392 22.83 -197.47 10.10
CA GLU A 392 23.58 -196.68 9.11
C GLU A 392 22.51 -196.10 8.13
N LEU A 393 22.71 -194.94 7.48
CA LEU A 393 22.10 -194.55 6.18
C LEU A 393 22.76 -193.22 5.68
N PRO A 394 22.94 -192.97 4.34
CA PRO A 394 24.02 -192.08 3.86
C PRO A 394 23.63 -191.07 2.74
N ILE A 395 24.65 -190.49 2.07
CA ILE A 395 24.73 -189.86 0.71
C ILE A 395 25.00 -188.32 0.70
N PRO A 396 25.86 -187.77 -0.22
CA PRO A 396 26.66 -186.56 0.08
C PRO A 396 26.77 -185.45 -1.02
N GLY A 397 27.49 -184.34 -0.72
CA GLY A 397 28.43 -183.75 -1.71
C GLY A 397 28.63 -182.22 -1.82
N ARG A 398 29.89 -181.75 -1.66
CA ARG A 398 30.48 -180.42 -2.01
C ARG A 398 29.93 -179.18 -1.25
N GLY A 399 30.64 -178.04 -1.16
CA GLY A 399 32.02 -177.69 -1.57
C GLY A 399 32.34 -176.21 -1.24
N ILE A 400 33.61 -175.82 -1.07
CA ILE A 400 34.03 -174.57 -0.39
C ILE A 400 34.76 -173.60 -1.34
N THR A 401 34.53 -172.27 -1.25
CA THR A 401 35.53 -171.14 -1.13
C THR A 401 35.11 -169.77 -1.70
N SER A 402 35.69 -168.71 -1.11
CA SER A 402 35.97 -167.36 -1.67
C SER A 402 34.89 -166.24 -1.79
N THR A 403 34.98 -165.25 -0.87
CA THR A 403 35.03 -163.77 -1.12
C THR A 403 33.83 -162.97 -1.72
N PRO A 404 33.75 -161.61 -1.60
CA PRO A 404 34.33 -160.68 -0.60
C PRO A 404 33.39 -159.49 -0.16
N ILE A 405 33.99 -158.50 0.54
CA ILE A 405 33.63 -157.04 0.65
C ILE A 405 33.02 -156.51 1.97
N ARG A 406 33.93 -155.90 2.76
CA ARG A 406 33.89 -154.61 3.51
C ARG A 406 32.61 -154.20 4.28
N GLY A 407 32.66 -153.91 5.59
CA GLY A 407 33.67 -154.25 6.61
C GLY A 407 34.00 -153.15 7.64
N SER A 408 34.39 -153.60 8.84
CA SER A 408 34.96 -152.87 9.99
C SER A 408 34.07 -151.80 10.65
N GLY A 409 33.85 -151.78 11.97
CA GLY A 409 34.53 -152.48 13.08
C GLY A 409 35.85 -151.79 13.46
N SER A 410 36.19 -151.56 14.73
CA SER A 410 35.71 -152.17 15.99
C SER A 410 35.72 -151.16 17.17
N PRO A 411 35.25 -151.53 18.39
CA PRO A 411 34.64 -150.59 19.34
C PRO A 411 35.41 -150.48 20.68
N ASP A 412 34.66 -150.34 21.79
CA ASP A 412 35.01 -150.68 23.18
C ASP A 412 35.89 -149.68 23.97
N VAL A 413 35.37 -149.07 25.06
CA VAL A 413 35.29 -149.56 26.47
C VAL A 413 36.57 -149.17 27.25
N SER A 414 36.53 -148.53 28.44
CA SER A 414 35.44 -147.95 29.27
C SER A 414 36.02 -147.06 30.40
N LEU A 415 35.17 -146.42 31.23
CA LEU A 415 35.26 -146.26 32.73
C LEU A 415 36.70 -146.15 33.36
N ASP A 416 37.16 -145.20 34.19
CA ASP A 416 36.59 -144.14 35.07
C ASP A 416 37.79 -143.34 35.71
N THR A 417 37.74 -142.36 36.65
CA THR A 417 36.69 -141.52 37.27
C THR A 417 37.30 -140.22 37.89
N MET A 418 36.43 -139.32 38.40
CA MET A 418 36.62 -138.20 39.37
C MET A 418 37.82 -137.21 39.35
N MET A 419 37.45 -135.94 39.61
CA MET A 419 38.17 -134.87 40.34
C MET A 419 39.42 -134.18 39.73
N GLY A 420 39.37 -132.84 39.68
CA GLY A 420 40.50 -132.03 40.18
C GLY A 420 41.19 -130.97 39.29
N LEU A 421 40.46 -129.95 38.82
CA LEU A 421 40.99 -128.67 38.27
C LEU A 421 41.82 -128.76 36.95
N SER A 422 41.93 -127.65 36.21
CA SER A 422 42.50 -127.61 34.84
C SER A 422 43.56 -126.52 34.65
N PRO A 423 44.86 -126.86 34.69
CA PRO A 423 45.96 -125.97 34.31
C PRO A 423 46.47 -126.21 32.88
N THR A 424 46.69 -125.14 32.11
CA THR A 424 47.30 -125.17 30.76
C THR A 424 48.82 -125.45 30.76
N VAL A 425 49.41 -125.83 31.90
CA VAL A 425 50.89 -125.84 32.10
C VAL A 425 51.40 -127.13 32.74
N ALA A 426 51.24 -128.28 32.07
CA ALA A 426 51.96 -129.53 32.40
C ALA A 426 51.99 -130.61 31.28
N MET A 427 52.42 -130.41 30.03
CA MET A 427 52.90 -129.24 29.28
C MET A 427 53.06 -129.68 27.80
N ALA A 428 52.32 -129.11 26.86
CA ALA A 428 52.34 -129.50 25.43
C ALA A 428 52.13 -128.31 24.46
N SER A 429 53.00 -127.29 24.32
CA SER A 429 54.46 -127.25 24.46
C SER A 429 55.07 -128.09 25.59
N ARG A 430 55.87 -129.11 25.28
CA ARG A 430 56.91 -129.01 24.24
C ARG A 430 56.79 -129.92 23.02
N VAL A 431 56.24 -131.14 23.14
CA VAL A 431 56.63 -132.25 22.25
C VAL A 431 55.44 -133.05 21.70
N GLN A 432 55.12 -132.78 20.42
CA GLN A 432 54.77 -133.76 19.37
C GLN A 432 54.04 -135.07 19.77
N ARG A 433 52.79 -135.03 20.30
CA ARG A 433 51.87 -136.21 20.31
C ARG A 433 50.42 -135.88 20.72
N ALA A 434 49.62 -135.38 19.78
CA ALA A 434 48.15 -135.53 19.72
C ALA A 434 47.67 -134.91 18.40
N GLY A 435 47.13 -135.71 17.48
CA GLY A 435 46.79 -135.23 16.14
C GLY A 435 45.41 -134.58 16.07
N LYS A 436 45.31 -133.26 16.31
CA LYS A 436 44.27 -132.46 15.62
C LYS A 436 44.51 -132.58 14.12
N THR A 437 43.46 -132.70 13.33
CA THR A 437 43.57 -132.73 11.87
C THR A 437 43.91 -131.34 11.34
N PHE A 438 44.64 -131.26 10.22
CA PHE A 438 45.01 -129.97 9.59
C PHE A 438 43.76 -129.13 9.26
N THR A 439 42.66 -129.81 8.94
CA THR A 439 41.31 -129.28 8.73
C THR A 439 40.68 -128.63 9.96
N GLU A 440 40.90 -129.14 11.17
CA GLU A 440 40.38 -128.50 12.40
C GLU A 440 41.12 -127.20 12.71
N VAL A 441 42.45 -127.17 12.53
CA VAL A 441 43.22 -125.93 12.73
C VAL A 441 42.85 -124.88 11.68
N TYR A 442 42.52 -125.30 10.45
CA TYR A 442 41.96 -124.42 9.43
C TYR A 442 40.54 -123.95 9.79
N ALA A 443 39.70 -124.82 10.37
CA ALA A 443 38.35 -124.45 10.82
C ALA A 443 38.38 -123.48 12.01
N ASP A 444 39.27 -123.68 12.99
CA ASP A 444 39.50 -122.77 14.11
C ASP A 444 40.01 -121.39 13.60
N TYR A 445 40.93 -121.39 12.61
CA TYR A 445 41.39 -120.15 11.96
C TYR A 445 40.27 -119.43 11.19
N VAL A 446 39.47 -120.15 10.40
CA VAL A 446 38.33 -119.59 9.68
C VAL A 446 37.27 -119.07 10.65
N ARG A 447 36.98 -119.77 11.75
CA ARG A 447 36.07 -119.27 12.80
C ARG A 447 36.59 -117.99 13.45
N LEU A 448 37.87 -117.91 13.78
CA LEU A 448 38.46 -116.69 14.36
C LEU A 448 38.45 -115.53 13.34
N GLN A 449 38.68 -115.82 12.05
CA GLN A 449 38.59 -114.85 10.97
C GLN A 449 37.13 -114.39 10.74
N GLU A 450 36.15 -115.28 10.85
CA GLU A 450 34.72 -114.96 10.84
C GLU A 450 34.31 -114.12 12.06
N GLU A 451 34.77 -114.46 13.26
CA GLU A 451 34.44 -113.75 14.50
C GLU A 451 35.08 -112.34 14.51
N TYR A 452 36.30 -112.20 14.00
CA TYR A 452 36.91 -110.89 13.75
C TYR A 452 36.18 -110.10 12.66
N ALA A 453 35.76 -110.74 11.56
CA ALA A 453 34.98 -110.10 10.51
C ALA A 453 33.59 -109.66 11.01
N LYS A 454 32.92 -110.47 11.84
CA LYS A 454 31.65 -110.13 12.51
C LYS A 454 31.84 -108.92 13.43
N LYS A 455 32.89 -108.88 14.25
CA LYS A 455 33.18 -107.72 15.10
C LYS A 455 33.58 -106.47 14.32
N SER A 456 34.35 -106.61 13.23
CA SER A 456 34.60 -105.50 12.31
C SER A 456 33.30 -104.97 11.71
N ALA A 457 32.41 -105.86 11.27
CA ALA A 457 31.11 -105.50 10.70
C ALA A 457 30.16 -104.85 11.73
N GLU A 458 30.21 -105.25 13.00
CA GLU A 458 29.47 -104.61 14.09
C GLU A 458 29.99 -103.19 14.37
N TYR A 459 31.31 -102.98 14.45
CA TYR A 459 31.90 -101.64 14.61
C TYR A 459 31.60 -100.75 13.40
N ASP A 460 31.80 -101.26 12.18
CA ASP A 460 31.41 -100.63 10.92
C ASP A 460 29.91 -100.23 10.90
N HIS A 461 29.03 -101.08 11.43
CA HIS A 461 27.59 -100.80 11.49
C HIS A 461 27.26 -99.72 12.53
N MET A 462 27.89 -99.77 13.71
CA MET A 462 27.73 -98.76 14.76
C MET A 462 28.29 -97.39 14.36
N ASP A 463 29.42 -97.36 13.65
CA ASP A 463 30.01 -96.12 13.13
C ASP A 463 29.14 -95.51 12.00
N ARG A 464 28.56 -96.36 11.14
CA ARG A 464 27.57 -95.93 10.13
C ARG A 464 26.27 -95.42 10.74
N THR A 465 25.77 -96.01 11.84
CA THR A 465 24.56 -95.51 12.50
C THR A 465 24.83 -94.22 13.28
N LEU A 466 25.97 -94.10 13.97
CA LEU A 466 26.40 -92.83 14.58
C LEU A 466 26.59 -91.73 13.53
N SER A 467 27.28 -92.02 12.43
CA SER A 467 27.43 -91.08 11.30
C SER A 467 26.08 -90.70 10.68
N SER A 468 25.15 -91.65 10.55
CA SER A 468 23.79 -91.37 10.06
C SER A 468 22.97 -90.52 11.03
N VAL A 469 23.16 -90.69 12.34
CA VAL A 469 22.46 -89.87 13.36
C VAL A 469 23.06 -88.46 13.42
N LEU A 470 24.38 -88.33 13.34
CA LEU A 470 25.05 -87.03 13.22
C LEU A 470 24.60 -86.30 11.95
N ALA A 471 24.61 -86.96 10.79
CA ALA A 471 24.13 -86.38 9.54
C ALA A 471 22.64 -85.95 9.62
N GLN A 472 21.78 -86.73 10.27
CA GLN A 472 20.37 -86.35 10.48
C GLN A 472 20.22 -85.16 11.45
N ILE A 473 21.11 -85.01 12.44
CA ILE A 473 21.14 -83.84 13.33
C ILE A 473 21.66 -82.61 12.58
N GLU A 474 22.71 -82.74 11.78
CA GLU A 474 23.27 -81.69 10.93
C GLU A 474 22.30 -81.25 9.82
N GLU A 475 21.47 -82.15 9.30
CA GLU A 475 20.39 -81.84 8.35
C GLU A 475 19.19 -81.16 9.02
N ARG A 476 18.87 -81.51 10.28
CA ARG A 476 17.76 -80.90 11.05
C ARG A 476 18.11 -79.56 11.68
N ALA A 477 19.38 -79.32 12.03
CA ALA A 477 19.85 -78.06 12.59
C ALA A 477 19.52 -76.81 11.74
N PRO A 478 19.79 -76.76 10.42
CA PRO A 478 19.44 -75.61 9.58
C PRO A 478 17.93 -75.45 9.40
N ILE A 479 17.16 -76.55 9.37
CA ILE A 479 15.69 -76.48 9.30
C ILE A 479 15.13 -75.82 10.56
N LEU A 480 15.63 -76.20 11.73
CA LEU A 480 15.26 -75.59 13.02
C LEU A 480 15.72 -74.12 13.13
N SER A 481 16.86 -73.74 12.54
CA SER A 481 17.29 -72.33 12.51
C SER A 481 16.46 -71.48 11.54
N GLN A 482 16.07 -72.03 10.38
CA GLN A 482 15.16 -71.38 9.43
C GLN A 482 13.76 -71.19 10.03
N GLN A 483 13.20 -72.22 10.67
CA GLN A 483 11.93 -72.10 11.38
C GLN A 483 11.99 -71.05 12.51
N ARG A 484 13.09 -71.00 13.28
CA ARG A 484 13.28 -69.94 14.29
C ARG A 484 13.34 -68.55 13.67
N LEU A 485 14.04 -68.37 12.54
CA LEU A 485 14.10 -67.10 11.81
C LEU A 485 12.73 -66.70 11.23
N GLU A 486 11.94 -67.65 10.71
CA GLU A 486 10.58 -67.38 10.23
C GLU A 486 9.63 -67.03 11.38
N TYR A 487 9.68 -67.74 12.51
CA TYR A 487 8.92 -67.38 13.71
C TYR A 487 9.35 -66.02 14.28
N GLN A 488 10.65 -65.72 14.32
CA GLN A 488 11.17 -64.43 14.77
C GLN A 488 10.72 -63.31 13.84
N ARG A 489 10.77 -63.51 12.52
CA ARG A 489 10.24 -62.59 11.51
C ARG A 489 8.74 -62.37 11.66
N LEU A 490 7.95 -63.42 11.87
CA LEU A 490 6.49 -63.30 12.08
C LEU A 490 6.16 -62.59 13.40
N LEU A 491 6.96 -62.78 14.45
CA LEU A 491 6.86 -62.02 15.70
C LEU A 491 7.24 -60.55 15.49
N ASP A 492 8.25 -60.25 14.67
CA ASP A 492 8.65 -58.89 14.32
C ASP A 492 7.61 -58.17 13.45
N GLU A 493 7.05 -58.84 12.43
CA GLU A 493 5.94 -58.33 11.62
C GLU A 493 4.68 -58.14 12.48
N SER A 494 4.37 -59.07 13.38
CA SER A 494 3.26 -58.91 14.35
C SER A 494 3.50 -57.77 15.35
N ALA A 495 4.74 -57.54 15.78
CA ALA A 495 5.09 -56.43 16.67
C ALA A 495 5.04 -55.08 15.94
N GLN A 496 5.45 -55.03 14.68
CA GLN A 496 5.32 -53.84 13.82
C GLN A 496 3.85 -53.51 13.55
N LEU A 497 3.01 -54.49 13.23
CA LEU A 497 1.57 -54.28 13.07
C LEU A 497 0.90 -53.88 14.39
N GLY A 498 1.31 -54.44 15.52
CA GLY A 498 0.87 -54.02 16.85
C GLY A 498 1.27 -52.58 17.19
N SER A 499 2.50 -52.18 16.85
CA SER A 499 2.99 -50.80 17.00
C SER A 499 2.23 -49.82 16.11
N GLN A 500 2.01 -50.15 14.83
CA GLN A 500 1.22 -49.34 13.90
C GLN A 500 -0.24 -49.21 14.34
N LEU A 501 -0.85 -50.27 14.87
CA LEU A 501 -2.19 -50.22 15.45
C LEU A 501 -2.22 -49.34 16.72
N SER A 502 -1.23 -49.48 17.60
CA SER A 502 -1.11 -48.64 18.80
C SER A 502 -0.93 -47.16 18.45
N GLN A 503 -0.13 -46.85 17.44
CA GLN A 503 0.05 -45.49 16.93
C GLN A 503 -1.25 -44.96 16.33
N ALA A 504 -1.91 -45.72 15.44
CA ALA A 504 -3.18 -45.31 14.84
C ALA A 504 -4.32 -45.11 15.87
N LEU A 505 -4.32 -45.87 16.97
CA LEU A 505 -5.22 -45.66 18.11
C LEU A 505 -4.86 -44.41 18.90
N SER A 506 -3.57 -44.17 19.19
CA SER A 506 -3.09 -42.95 19.84
C SER A 506 -3.38 -41.69 19.01
N ASP A 507 -3.18 -41.75 17.70
CA ASP A 507 -3.49 -40.67 16.77
C ASP A 507 -5.01 -40.41 16.71
N ARG A 508 -5.84 -41.47 16.65
CA ARG A 508 -7.30 -41.36 16.76
C ARG A 508 -7.71 -40.68 18.07
N ASP A 509 -7.11 -41.07 19.19
CA ASP A 509 -7.50 -40.57 20.52
C ASP A 509 -6.99 -39.15 20.78
N ALA A 510 -5.83 -38.79 20.24
CA ALA A 510 -5.35 -37.40 20.18
C ALA A 510 -6.27 -36.52 19.32
N GLN A 511 -6.67 -36.99 18.13
CA GLN A 511 -7.62 -36.26 17.28
C GLN A 511 -9.01 -36.16 17.92
N ALA A 512 -9.46 -37.19 18.65
CA ALA A 512 -10.70 -37.15 19.43
C ALA A 512 -10.62 -36.13 20.58
N ALA A 513 -9.50 -36.06 21.29
CA ALA A 513 -9.26 -35.06 22.34
C ALA A 513 -9.23 -33.63 21.77
N VAL A 514 -8.56 -33.41 20.63
CA VAL A 514 -8.55 -32.12 19.92
C VAL A 514 -9.94 -31.75 19.42
N ALA A 515 -10.72 -32.71 18.88
CA ALA A 515 -12.10 -32.47 18.48
C ALA A 515 -13.01 -32.14 19.69
N GLN A 516 -12.79 -32.79 20.84
CA GLN A 516 -13.53 -32.52 22.07
C GLN A 516 -13.17 -31.13 22.65
N ASP A 517 -11.89 -30.76 22.70
CA ASP A 517 -11.43 -29.44 23.12
C ASP A 517 -11.93 -28.34 22.16
N ALA A 518 -11.85 -28.55 20.85
CA ALA A 518 -12.43 -27.65 19.85
C ALA A 518 -13.95 -27.52 20.03
N SER A 519 -14.66 -28.61 20.33
CA SER A 519 -16.10 -28.58 20.65
C SER A 519 -16.40 -27.84 21.96
N GLN A 520 -15.56 -27.98 22.99
CA GLN A 520 -15.71 -27.24 24.26
C GLN A 520 -15.41 -25.75 24.10
N LYS A 521 -14.41 -25.40 23.29
CA LYS A 521 -14.09 -24.01 22.92
C LYS A 521 -15.22 -23.39 22.10
N LEU A 522 -15.80 -24.15 21.17
CA LEU A 522 -16.97 -23.73 20.41
C LEU A 522 -18.19 -23.52 21.32
N THR A 523 -18.52 -24.46 22.22
CA THR A 523 -19.67 -24.28 23.12
C THR A 523 -19.47 -23.07 24.04
N LYS A 524 -18.30 -22.93 24.68
CA LYS A 524 -17.93 -21.75 25.48
C LYS A 524 -18.12 -20.45 24.69
N ALA A 525 -17.51 -20.35 23.50
CA ALA A 525 -17.63 -19.17 22.64
C ALA A 525 -19.09 -18.90 22.22
N THR A 526 -19.91 -19.92 21.95
CA THR A 526 -21.35 -19.72 21.66
C THR A 526 -22.14 -19.25 22.88
N THR A 527 -21.85 -19.76 24.08
CA THR A 527 -22.50 -19.30 25.32
C THR A 527 -22.08 -17.88 25.69
N GLU A 528 -20.81 -17.53 25.51
CA GLU A 528 -20.29 -16.17 25.68
C GLU A 528 -20.91 -15.21 24.66
N ASN A 529 -21.03 -15.61 23.39
CA ASN A 529 -21.66 -14.77 22.37
C ASN A 529 -23.15 -14.56 22.63
N HIS A 530 -23.88 -15.60 23.07
CA HIS A 530 -25.28 -15.47 23.47
C HIS A 530 -25.46 -14.59 24.71
N PHE A 531 -24.57 -14.68 25.70
CA PHE A 531 -24.55 -13.82 26.89
C PHE A 531 -24.25 -12.35 26.53
N LEU A 532 -23.32 -12.11 25.60
CA LEU A 532 -23.04 -10.76 25.09
C LEU A 532 -24.22 -10.20 24.26
N GLN A 533 -24.93 -11.04 23.50
CA GLN A 533 -26.15 -10.65 22.79
C GLN A 533 -27.26 -10.23 23.77
N THR A 534 -27.52 -11.01 24.83
CA THR A 534 -28.52 -10.65 25.85
C THR A 534 -28.12 -9.40 26.64
N GLN A 535 -26.84 -9.21 26.97
CA GLN A 535 -26.36 -7.94 27.54
C GLN A 535 -26.59 -6.74 26.61
N LEU A 536 -26.36 -6.89 25.30
CA LEU A 536 -26.62 -5.82 24.33
C LEU A 536 -28.12 -5.53 24.17
N GLU A 537 -28.98 -6.55 24.19
CA GLU A 537 -30.43 -6.35 24.25
C GLU A 537 -30.85 -5.61 25.54
N ASP A 538 -30.35 -6.03 26.69
CA ASP A 538 -30.69 -5.45 28.00
C ASP A 538 -30.26 -3.98 28.10
N ILE A 539 -29.03 -3.64 27.68
CA ILE A 539 -28.56 -2.25 27.59
C ILE A 539 -29.38 -1.48 26.55
N GLY A 540 -29.76 -2.12 25.43
CA GLY A 540 -30.68 -1.55 24.45
C GLY A 540 -32.05 -1.18 25.06
N ARG A 541 -32.61 -2.06 25.89
CA ARG A 541 -33.86 -1.82 26.64
C ARG A 541 -33.70 -0.71 27.67
N GLN A 542 -32.57 -0.63 28.40
CA GLN A 542 -32.24 0.49 29.30
C GLN A 542 -32.26 1.82 28.57
N VAL A 543 -31.50 1.94 27.46
CA VAL A 543 -31.40 3.18 26.69
C VAL A 543 -32.76 3.58 26.12
N GLN A 544 -33.55 2.63 25.59
CA GLN A 544 -34.92 2.91 25.13
C GLN A 544 -35.85 3.36 26.27
N HIS A 545 -35.79 2.73 27.44
CA HIS A 545 -36.63 3.09 28.58
C HIS A 545 -36.28 4.48 29.15
N LEU A 546 -35.00 4.84 29.18
CA LEU A 546 -34.53 6.17 29.58
C LEU A 546 -34.91 7.23 28.55
N LEU A 547 -34.72 6.98 27.25
CA LEU A 547 -35.12 7.91 26.19
C LEU A 547 -36.64 8.16 26.18
N ARG A 548 -37.48 7.14 26.43
CA ARG A 548 -38.93 7.32 26.62
C ARG A 548 -39.28 8.22 27.79
N GLN A 549 -38.48 8.20 28.86
CA GLN A 549 -38.72 9.04 30.05
C GLN A 549 -38.25 10.47 29.86
N VAL A 550 -37.13 10.69 29.16
CA VAL A 550 -36.72 12.04 28.72
C VAL A 550 -37.79 12.62 27.79
N ALA A 551 -38.30 11.84 26.82
CA ALA A 551 -39.39 12.28 25.96
C ALA A 551 -40.67 12.64 26.74
N ARG A 552 -41.05 11.89 27.79
CA ARG A 552 -42.19 12.23 28.68
C ARG A 552 -41.94 13.46 29.56
N HIS A 553 -40.69 13.73 29.93
CA HIS A 553 -40.33 14.93 30.66
C HIS A 553 -40.47 16.18 29.78
N ASP A 554 -40.10 16.05 28.50
CA ASP A 554 -40.12 17.14 27.53
C ASP A 554 -41.50 17.34 26.88
N ASP A 555 -42.31 16.28 26.76
CA ASP A 555 -43.73 16.31 26.36
C ASP A 555 -44.62 15.50 27.34
N PRO A 556 -45.33 16.17 28.27
CA PRO A 556 -46.19 15.52 29.26
C PRO A 556 -47.52 15.02 28.69
N THR A 557 -47.74 15.05 27.37
CA THR A 557 -48.91 14.41 26.74
C THR A 557 -48.70 12.93 26.42
N ILE A 558 -47.46 12.43 26.53
CA ILE A 558 -47.10 11.02 26.29
C ILE A 558 -47.55 10.14 27.48
N PRO A 559 -48.46 9.15 27.28
CA PRO A 559 -48.98 8.31 28.37
C PRO A 559 -47.88 7.56 29.14
N SER A 560 -48.13 7.26 30.41
CA SER A 560 -47.20 6.49 31.26
C SER A 560 -47.08 5.03 30.80
N ASP A 561 -46.02 4.32 31.21
CA ASP A 561 -45.89 2.89 30.87
C ASP A 561 -47.03 2.07 31.51
N GLU A 562 -47.52 2.51 32.68
CA GLU A 562 -48.62 1.92 33.43
C GLU A 562 -50.00 2.12 32.75
N GLU A 563 -50.09 2.99 31.73
CA GLU A 563 -51.27 3.18 30.87
C GLU A 563 -51.11 2.55 29.48
N LEU A 564 -49.87 2.26 29.05
CA LEU A 564 -49.54 1.64 27.77
C LEU A 564 -49.45 0.12 27.85
N ASP A 565 -48.92 -0.44 28.94
CA ASP A 565 -48.88 -1.88 29.20
C ASP A 565 -50.22 -2.40 29.73
N GLY A 566 -51.31 -2.08 29.02
CA GLY A 566 -52.68 -2.57 29.23
C GLY A 566 -52.87 -4.05 28.88
N LEU A 567 -51.80 -4.83 28.87
CA LEU A 567 -51.77 -6.28 28.68
C LEU A 567 -51.23 -6.91 29.98
N PRO A 568 -51.87 -7.95 30.53
CA PRO A 568 -51.32 -8.65 31.67
C PRO A 568 -50.00 -9.30 31.25
N ALA A 569 -48.89 -8.82 31.81
CA ALA A 569 -47.62 -9.52 31.70
C ALA A 569 -47.78 -10.90 32.37
N ASP A 570 -47.74 -11.97 31.57
CA ASP A 570 -47.70 -13.33 32.09
C ASP A 570 -46.58 -13.45 33.14
N PRO A 571 -46.81 -14.12 34.27
CA PRO A 571 -45.83 -14.22 35.34
C PRO A 571 -44.59 -14.97 34.82
N ALA A 572 -43.56 -14.19 34.49
CA ALA A 572 -42.45 -14.65 33.69
C ALA A 572 -41.69 -15.77 34.40
N GLN A 573 -41.80 -16.99 33.87
CA GLN A 573 -41.30 -18.20 34.53
C GLN A 573 -39.78 -18.33 34.41
N ASP A 574 -39.17 -17.72 33.38
CA ASP A 574 -37.73 -17.66 33.21
C ASP A 574 -37.09 -16.52 34.00
N THR A 575 -36.15 -16.88 34.87
CA THR A 575 -35.38 -15.95 35.71
C THR A 575 -34.64 -14.88 34.90
N GLN A 576 -34.16 -15.22 33.70
CA GLN A 576 -33.53 -14.27 32.77
C GLN A 576 -34.48 -13.13 32.39
N THR A 577 -35.72 -13.46 32.02
CA THR A 577 -36.72 -12.44 31.64
C THR A 577 -37.15 -11.55 32.80
N LEU A 578 -37.15 -12.08 34.03
CA LEU A 578 -37.34 -11.29 35.26
C LEU A 578 -36.18 -10.31 35.49
N ILE A 579 -34.94 -10.73 35.22
CA ILE A 579 -33.74 -9.88 35.33
C ILE A 579 -33.80 -8.72 34.34
N SER A 580 -33.98 -9.02 33.04
CA SER A 580 -34.11 -8.03 31.96
C SER A 580 -35.17 -6.96 32.23
N ASN A 581 -36.31 -7.37 32.78
CA ASN A 581 -37.46 -6.47 32.95
C ASN A 581 -37.45 -5.69 34.28
N HIS A 582 -36.97 -6.27 35.39
CA HIS A 582 -37.15 -5.68 36.74
C HIS A 582 -35.86 -5.26 37.47
N LEU A 583 -34.72 -5.85 37.12
CA LEU A 583 -33.43 -5.58 37.78
C LEU A 583 -32.52 -4.66 36.94
N ILE A 584 -32.85 -4.48 35.66
CA ILE A 584 -32.05 -3.77 34.67
C ILE A 584 -32.66 -2.39 34.29
N LEU A 585 -33.98 -2.24 34.23
CA LEU A 585 -34.64 -0.99 33.82
C LEU A 585 -34.81 0.00 34.98
N PHE A 586 -34.19 1.17 34.91
CA PHE A 586 -34.30 2.24 35.91
C PHE A 586 -34.96 3.52 35.37
N ARG A 587 -35.52 4.32 36.29
CA ARG A 587 -36.18 5.61 36.00
C ARG A 587 -35.32 6.84 36.36
N ASN A 588 -34.58 6.75 37.46
CA ASN A 588 -33.76 7.84 38.01
C ASN A 588 -32.58 7.28 38.84
N ILE A 589 -31.71 8.16 39.33
CA ILE A 589 -30.53 7.78 40.14
C ILE A 589 -30.95 6.98 41.40
N ASP A 590 -32.04 7.38 42.06
CA ASP A 590 -32.56 6.66 43.23
C ASP A 590 -33.03 5.24 42.87
N GLY A 591 -33.65 5.07 41.69
CA GLY A 591 -34.01 3.77 41.12
C GLY A 591 -32.80 2.88 40.89
N VAL A 592 -31.72 3.42 40.31
CA VAL A 592 -30.43 2.71 40.17
C VAL A 592 -29.90 2.28 41.53
N GLN A 593 -29.92 3.16 42.54
CA GLN A 593 -29.45 2.82 43.88
C GLN A 593 -30.28 1.69 44.52
N HIS A 594 -31.60 1.73 44.38
CA HIS A 594 -32.48 0.67 44.89
C HIS A 594 -32.31 -0.67 44.15
N GLN A 595 -32.11 -0.66 42.82
CA GLN A 595 -31.81 -1.87 42.04
C GLN A 595 -30.42 -2.41 42.35
N ASN A 596 -29.40 -1.57 42.48
CA ASN A 596 -28.06 -1.98 42.86
C ASN A 596 -28.05 -2.60 44.29
N GLN A 597 -28.80 -2.02 45.25
CA GLN A 597 -29.01 -2.64 46.55
C GLN A 597 -29.73 -4.00 46.50
N ARG A 598 -30.64 -4.22 45.54
CA ARG A 598 -31.30 -5.53 45.32
C ARG A 598 -30.34 -6.53 44.65
N LEU A 599 -29.60 -6.10 43.64
CA LEU A 599 -28.56 -6.89 42.97
C LEU A 599 -27.48 -7.35 43.96
N ILE A 600 -26.96 -6.45 44.81
CA ILE A 600 -25.96 -6.79 45.84
C ILE A 600 -26.50 -7.83 46.84
N LYS A 601 -27.79 -7.83 47.16
CA LYS A 601 -28.41 -8.88 48.00
C LYS A 601 -28.47 -10.21 47.26
N ILE A 602 -29.04 -10.23 46.06
CA ILE A 602 -29.17 -11.43 45.23
C ILE A 602 -27.79 -12.05 44.92
N VAL A 603 -26.79 -11.23 44.61
CA VAL A 603 -25.40 -11.69 44.37
C VAL A 603 -24.78 -12.29 45.63
N ARG A 604 -25.05 -11.77 46.83
CA ARG A 604 -24.59 -12.37 48.10
C ARG A 604 -25.30 -13.69 48.40
N GLU A 605 -26.63 -13.73 48.25
CA GLU A 605 -27.43 -14.93 48.43
C GLU A 605 -27.06 -16.04 47.42
N LEU A 606 -26.69 -15.66 46.19
CA LEU A 606 -26.26 -16.58 45.14
C LEU A 606 -24.81 -17.04 45.33
N ALA A 607 -23.91 -16.16 45.81
CA ALA A 607 -22.57 -16.57 46.22
C ALA A 607 -22.60 -17.54 47.41
N GLU A 608 -23.40 -17.28 48.44
CA GLU A 608 -23.58 -18.17 49.59
C GLU A 608 -24.14 -19.55 49.18
N LYS A 609 -25.08 -19.57 48.22
CA LYS A 609 -25.58 -20.81 47.60
C LYS A 609 -24.51 -21.54 46.81
N LEU A 610 -23.80 -20.88 45.89
CA LEU A 610 -22.73 -21.51 45.11
C LEU A 610 -21.61 -22.06 46.01
N GLU A 611 -21.21 -21.34 47.06
CA GLU A 611 -20.24 -21.87 48.03
C GLU A 611 -20.81 -23.05 48.83
N SER A 612 -22.13 -23.12 49.09
CA SER A 612 -22.75 -24.27 49.74
C SER A 612 -22.81 -25.49 48.81
N GLU A 613 -23.22 -25.31 47.55
CA GLU A 613 -23.25 -26.36 46.53
C GLU A 613 -21.82 -26.87 46.24
N GLU A 614 -20.82 -26.00 46.12
CA GLU A 614 -19.43 -26.40 45.90
C GLU A 614 -18.85 -27.19 47.09
N ARG A 615 -19.24 -26.85 48.34
CA ARG A 615 -18.90 -27.65 49.54
C ARG A 615 -19.58 -29.02 49.50
N GLU A 616 -20.84 -29.09 49.09
CA GLU A 616 -21.56 -30.36 48.96
C GLU A 616 -20.97 -31.25 47.85
N TYR A 617 -20.67 -30.71 46.67
CA TYR A 617 -20.00 -31.43 45.59
C TYR A 617 -18.61 -31.93 45.99
N ARG A 618 -17.79 -31.11 46.68
CA ARG A 618 -16.51 -31.57 47.26
C ARG A 618 -16.73 -32.72 48.24
N ALA A 619 -17.68 -32.60 49.16
CA ALA A 619 -17.97 -33.63 50.14
C ALA A 619 -18.59 -34.91 49.52
N VAL A 620 -19.21 -34.85 48.33
CA VAL A 620 -19.62 -36.05 47.58
C VAL A 620 -18.41 -36.71 46.92
N MET A 621 -17.58 -35.94 46.19
CA MET A 621 -16.33 -36.43 45.59
C MET A 621 -15.39 -37.07 46.62
N GLU A 622 -15.20 -36.45 47.78
CA GLU A 622 -14.38 -37.01 48.87
C GLU A 622 -14.94 -38.33 49.42
N ARG A 623 -16.28 -38.51 49.43
CA ARG A 623 -16.90 -39.79 49.82
C ARG A 623 -16.72 -40.86 48.76
N GLU A 624 -16.98 -40.55 47.49
CA GLU A 624 -16.81 -41.49 46.37
C GLU A 624 -15.34 -41.96 46.27
N GLN A 625 -14.38 -41.03 46.40
CA GLN A 625 -12.95 -41.35 46.46
C GLN A 625 -12.61 -42.20 47.70
N ALA A 626 -13.14 -41.86 48.88
CA ALA A 626 -12.92 -42.66 50.09
C ALA A 626 -13.60 -44.04 50.06
N GLU A 627 -14.60 -44.26 49.21
CA GLU A 627 -15.24 -45.57 49.00
C GLU A 627 -14.47 -46.40 47.97
N ALA A 628 -14.06 -45.81 46.84
CA ALA A 628 -13.16 -46.47 45.88
C ALA A 628 -11.83 -46.91 46.52
N ILE A 629 -11.27 -46.10 47.43
CA ILE A 629 -10.06 -46.47 48.20
C ILE A 629 -10.34 -47.65 49.14
N LYS A 630 -11.51 -47.74 49.79
CA LYS A 630 -11.86 -48.90 50.63
C LYS A 630 -11.98 -50.17 49.80
N GLU A 631 -12.69 -50.11 48.67
CA GLU A 631 -12.87 -51.25 47.76
C GLU A 631 -11.53 -51.76 47.23
N ALA A 632 -10.64 -50.86 46.78
CA ALA A 632 -9.27 -51.22 46.39
C ALA A 632 -8.48 -51.87 47.54
N HIS A 633 -8.55 -51.33 48.75
CA HIS A 633 -7.91 -51.92 49.94
C HIS A 633 -8.52 -53.28 50.35
N GLU A 634 -9.80 -53.53 50.02
CA GLU A 634 -10.46 -54.82 50.26
C GLU A 634 -10.04 -55.86 49.23
N ALA A 635 -10.03 -55.52 47.94
CA ALA A 635 -9.50 -56.38 46.88
C ALA A 635 -8.01 -56.74 47.12
N MET A 636 -7.18 -55.79 47.56
CA MET A 636 -5.79 -56.05 47.93
C MET A 636 -5.65 -56.99 49.13
N ARG A 637 -6.52 -56.87 50.15
CA ARG A 637 -6.54 -57.78 51.30
C ARG A 637 -6.95 -59.19 50.90
N ASP A 638 -7.98 -59.33 50.06
CA ASP A 638 -8.41 -60.64 49.58
C ASP A 638 -7.34 -61.34 48.74
N LEU A 639 -6.68 -60.62 47.82
CA LEU A 639 -5.54 -61.14 47.06
C LEU A 639 -4.39 -61.60 47.98
N ALA A 640 -4.07 -60.82 49.02
CA ALA A 640 -3.07 -61.20 50.02
C ALA A 640 -3.47 -62.49 50.77
N THR A 641 -4.73 -62.65 51.18
CA THR A 641 -5.16 -63.92 51.82
C THR A 641 -5.15 -65.11 50.88
N GLN A 642 -5.37 -64.91 49.57
CA GLN A 642 -5.25 -65.98 48.58
C GLN A 642 -3.79 -66.44 48.41
N LEU A 643 -2.84 -65.50 48.34
CA LEU A 643 -1.41 -65.80 48.30
C LEU A 643 -0.93 -66.49 49.59
N GLU A 644 -1.38 -66.03 50.76
CA GLU A 644 -1.07 -66.66 52.05
C GLU A 644 -1.60 -68.11 52.12
N ARG A 645 -2.83 -68.36 51.61
CA ARG A 645 -3.42 -69.71 51.51
C ARG A 645 -2.65 -70.62 50.54
N GLN A 646 -2.24 -70.11 49.36
CA GLN A 646 -1.40 -70.87 48.42
C GLN A 646 -0.05 -71.23 49.06
N LYS A 647 0.62 -70.26 49.69
CA LYS A 647 1.90 -70.48 50.37
C LYS A 647 1.79 -71.53 51.48
N GLN A 648 0.75 -71.46 52.31
CA GLN A 648 0.48 -72.46 53.34
C GLN A 648 0.20 -73.86 52.77
N SER A 649 -0.43 -73.96 51.59
CA SER A 649 -0.65 -75.26 50.94
C SER A 649 0.66 -75.86 50.41
N SER A 650 1.52 -75.07 49.74
CA SER A 650 2.85 -75.52 49.31
C SER A 650 3.74 -75.94 50.49
N ASP A 651 3.71 -75.17 51.58
CA ASP A 651 4.44 -75.46 52.81
C ASP A 651 4.05 -76.81 53.42
N ASN A 652 2.77 -77.16 53.38
CA ASN A 652 2.26 -78.43 53.89
C ASN A 652 2.63 -79.62 52.98
N VAL A 653 2.64 -79.43 51.66
CA VAL A 653 3.15 -80.43 50.70
C VAL A 653 4.65 -80.69 50.90
N ILE A 654 5.46 -79.64 51.08
CA ILE A 654 6.90 -79.77 51.37
C ILE A 654 7.12 -80.53 52.70
N LYS A 655 6.33 -80.23 53.74
CA LYS A 655 6.38 -80.93 55.04
C LYS A 655 5.94 -82.41 54.94
N ALA A 656 5.16 -82.80 53.94
CA ALA A 656 4.83 -84.20 53.68
C ALA A 656 6.05 -84.96 53.08
N TYR A 657 6.64 -84.43 52.00
CA TYR A 657 7.80 -85.07 51.35
C TYR A 657 9.01 -85.22 52.27
N VAL A 658 9.26 -84.27 53.19
CA VAL A 658 10.34 -84.40 54.19
C VAL A 658 10.09 -85.58 55.14
N LYS A 659 8.84 -85.83 55.54
CA LYS A 659 8.50 -86.98 56.40
C LYS A 659 8.67 -88.32 55.67
N GLU A 660 8.25 -88.41 54.41
CA GLU A 660 8.43 -89.61 53.58
C GLU A 660 9.91 -89.93 53.35
N ARG A 661 10.76 -88.91 53.13
CA ARG A 661 12.21 -89.07 53.04
C ARG A 661 12.81 -89.69 54.30
N ASP A 662 12.36 -89.24 55.47
CA ASP A 662 12.98 -89.63 56.75
C ASP A 662 12.48 -90.97 57.30
N THR A 663 11.25 -91.40 56.96
CA THR A 663 10.81 -92.78 57.22
C THR A 663 11.56 -93.80 56.36
N LEU A 664 11.82 -93.49 55.08
CA LEU A 664 12.60 -94.36 54.19
C LEU A 664 14.04 -94.56 54.69
N LYS A 665 14.68 -93.49 55.22
CA LYS A 665 16.00 -93.61 55.88
C LYS A 665 15.96 -94.50 57.12
N ALA A 666 14.90 -94.44 57.91
CA ALA A 666 14.74 -95.26 59.12
C ALA A 666 14.52 -96.76 58.82
N MET A 667 13.92 -97.10 57.67
CA MET A 667 13.81 -98.48 57.21
C MET A 667 15.15 -99.04 56.73
N LEU A 668 15.90 -98.29 55.92
CA LEU A 668 17.19 -98.75 55.37
C LEU A 668 18.18 -99.10 56.50
N ALA A 669 18.28 -98.24 57.52
CA ALA A 669 19.16 -98.42 58.67
C ALA A 669 18.78 -99.61 59.60
N ARG A 670 17.65 -100.29 59.37
CA ARG A 670 17.32 -101.57 60.03
C ARG A 670 17.78 -102.80 59.22
N SER A 671 17.89 -102.68 57.90
CA SER A 671 18.21 -103.82 57.03
C SER A 671 19.68 -104.25 57.08
N GLU A 672 20.59 -103.39 57.53
CA GLU A 672 22.05 -103.59 57.48
C GLU A 672 22.64 -104.27 58.74
N ARG A 673 21.82 -104.91 59.59
CA ARG A 673 22.26 -105.44 60.90
C ARG A 673 22.01 -106.92 61.20
N GLU A 674 21.34 -107.66 60.34
CA GLU A 674 21.00 -109.07 60.58
C GLU A 674 21.61 -110.01 59.53
N SER A 675 22.92 -110.23 59.63
CA SER A 675 23.59 -111.38 58.98
C SER A 675 24.90 -111.73 59.68
N GLY A 676 24.92 -112.81 60.48
CA GLY A 676 26.15 -113.29 61.12
C GLY A 676 26.00 -114.27 62.29
N SER A 677 26.27 -115.55 62.01
CA SER A 677 26.81 -116.57 62.94
C SER A 677 26.03 -116.96 64.22
N ALA A 678 25.47 -118.19 64.24
CA ALA A 678 25.27 -118.96 65.47
C ALA A 678 25.13 -120.49 65.23
N LEU A 679 26.13 -121.29 65.64
CA LEU A 679 25.98 -122.69 66.09
C LEU A 679 27.31 -123.32 66.55
N VAL A 680 27.35 -123.93 67.74
CA VAL A 680 28.10 -125.17 68.08
C VAL A 680 27.69 -125.70 69.46
N ALA A 681 27.51 -127.02 69.51
CA ALA A 681 27.30 -127.99 70.60
C ALA A 681 27.38 -127.62 72.11
N SER A 682 26.57 -128.35 72.91
CA SER A 682 27.10 -129.32 73.89
C SER A 682 26.01 -130.29 74.38
N ILE A 683 26.35 -131.57 74.60
CA ILE A 683 25.86 -132.51 75.64
C ILE A 683 26.55 -133.89 75.46
N ASP A 684 26.89 -134.53 76.58
CA ASP A 684 27.49 -135.88 76.71
C ASP A 684 26.84 -136.51 77.98
N GLY A 685 26.32 -137.75 77.97
CA GLY A 685 26.99 -138.95 78.52
C GLY A 685 26.80 -139.13 80.05
N ASN A 686 26.59 -140.30 80.66
CA ASN A 686 26.48 -141.71 80.21
C ASN A 686 26.01 -142.63 81.40
N VAL A 687 26.06 -143.97 81.22
CA VAL A 687 25.92 -145.14 82.17
C VAL A 687 24.50 -145.71 82.19
N GLY A 688 24.19 -146.98 81.83
CA GLY A 688 24.80 -148.31 82.12
C GLY A 688 23.79 -149.11 82.99
N GLU A 689 23.49 -150.41 82.88
CA GLU A 689 24.10 -151.62 82.29
C GLU A 689 23.00 -152.48 81.60
N ARG A 690 23.16 -152.96 80.37
CA ARG A 690 23.75 -154.26 79.95
C ARG A 690 23.09 -155.55 80.48
N SER A 691 22.30 -156.18 79.61
CA SER A 691 22.54 -157.52 79.02
C SER A 691 21.25 -158.35 78.85
N GLY A 692 20.08 -157.81 79.19
CA GLY A 692 18.79 -158.32 78.69
C GLY A 692 18.43 -157.75 77.31
N ASP A 693 19.27 -156.83 76.80
CA ASP A 693 18.76 -155.69 76.05
C ASP A 693 19.04 -155.78 74.54
N LEU A 694 20.01 -156.56 74.06
CA LEU A 694 20.38 -156.56 72.62
C LEU A 694 19.21 -156.72 71.63
N ALA A 695 18.16 -157.45 71.99
CA ALA A 695 16.95 -157.61 71.17
C ALA A 695 15.98 -156.42 71.25
N LYS A 696 16.01 -155.66 72.36
CA LYS A 696 15.29 -154.39 72.53
C LYS A 696 16.10 -153.23 71.99
N GLU A 697 17.39 -153.13 72.29
CA GLU A 697 18.35 -152.19 71.69
C GLU A 697 18.30 -152.26 70.16
N LEU A 698 18.21 -153.45 69.55
CA LEU A 698 18.02 -153.55 68.10
C LEU A 698 16.68 -152.98 67.61
N ALA A 699 15.59 -153.15 68.36
CA ALA A 699 14.29 -152.55 68.02
C ALA A 699 14.29 -151.03 68.26
N GLU A 700 14.83 -150.57 69.38
CA GLU A 700 14.95 -149.17 69.78
C GLU A 700 15.92 -148.41 68.87
N VAL A 701 17.02 -149.02 68.40
CA VAL A 701 17.91 -148.46 67.37
C VAL A 701 17.23 -148.46 66.00
N GLN A 702 16.43 -149.47 65.66
CA GLN A 702 15.64 -149.45 64.42
C GLN A 702 14.59 -148.33 64.45
N ASP A 703 13.92 -148.10 65.59
CA ASP A 703 12.95 -147.03 65.78
C ASP A 703 13.61 -145.65 65.88
N GLN A 704 14.78 -145.51 66.51
CA GLN A 704 15.60 -144.30 66.48
C GLN A 704 16.07 -143.99 65.05
N PHE A 705 16.44 -145.00 64.26
CA PHE A 705 16.80 -144.82 62.85
C PHE A 705 15.60 -144.44 61.99
N ASN A 706 14.42 -145.01 62.26
CA ASN A 706 13.15 -144.61 61.63
C ASN A 706 12.78 -143.16 61.99
N ALA A 707 12.93 -142.77 63.27
CA ALA A 707 12.70 -141.41 63.76
C ALA A 707 13.68 -140.41 63.12
N TYR A 708 14.99 -140.69 63.15
CA TYR A 708 16.01 -139.86 62.49
C TYR A 708 15.75 -139.71 60.98
N LYS A 709 15.30 -140.78 60.31
CA LYS A 709 14.92 -140.72 58.88
C LYS A 709 13.65 -139.89 58.64
N LEU A 710 12.70 -139.88 59.59
CA LEU A 710 11.52 -139.02 59.55
C LEU A 710 11.90 -137.55 59.79
N GLU A 711 12.68 -137.27 60.83
CA GLU A 711 13.16 -135.93 61.20
C GLU A 711 14.02 -135.32 60.09
N MET A 712 14.99 -136.06 59.54
CA MET A 712 15.78 -135.62 58.38
C MET A 712 14.93 -135.46 57.10
N GLY A 713 13.83 -136.22 56.98
CA GLY A 713 12.80 -136.01 55.96
C GLY A 713 12.07 -134.67 56.13
N ILE A 714 11.69 -134.35 57.37
CA ILE A 714 11.00 -133.11 57.75
C ILE A 714 11.94 -131.90 57.60
N ASP A 715 13.17 -131.95 58.14
CA ASP A 715 14.14 -130.86 58.03
C ASP A 715 14.61 -130.63 56.59
N SER A 716 14.83 -131.70 55.80
CA SER A 716 15.13 -131.51 54.37
C SER A 716 13.91 -130.99 53.58
N GLY A 717 12.69 -131.27 54.03
CA GLY A 717 11.45 -130.60 53.59
C GLY A 717 11.49 -129.10 53.90
N ARG A 718 11.61 -128.77 55.19
CA ARG A 718 11.63 -127.41 55.70
C ARG A 718 12.73 -126.55 55.07
N LEU A 719 13.94 -127.08 54.89
CA LEU A 719 15.03 -126.39 54.21
C LEU A 719 14.74 -126.14 52.72
N ARG A 720 14.00 -127.02 52.03
CA ARG A 720 13.53 -126.74 50.66
C ARG A 720 12.43 -125.68 50.64
N ASP A 721 11.50 -125.71 51.58
CA ASP A 721 10.43 -124.71 51.67
C ASP A 721 10.97 -123.33 52.08
N GLU A 722 11.93 -123.25 53.00
CA GLU A 722 12.67 -122.05 53.37
C GLU A 722 13.50 -121.52 52.19
N LEU A 723 14.18 -122.38 51.42
CA LEU A 723 14.89 -121.99 50.19
C LEU A 723 13.92 -121.42 49.13
N ILE A 724 12.77 -122.07 48.94
CA ILE A 724 11.74 -121.63 47.99
C ILE A 724 11.09 -120.31 48.45
N ALA A 725 10.90 -120.12 49.76
CA ALA A 725 10.43 -118.86 50.33
C ALA A 725 11.46 -117.74 50.11
N ALA A 726 12.71 -117.94 50.49
CA ALA A 726 13.79 -116.98 50.29
C ALA A 726 13.99 -116.63 48.79
N GLN A 727 13.89 -117.62 47.89
CA GLN A 727 14.00 -117.35 46.45
C GLN A 727 12.77 -116.59 45.88
N ARG A 728 11.57 -116.79 46.45
CA ARG A 728 10.40 -115.95 46.14
C ARG A 728 10.60 -114.52 46.64
N GLU A 729 11.14 -114.33 47.84
CA GLU A 729 11.44 -113.01 48.42
C GLU A 729 12.54 -112.27 47.64
N VAL A 730 13.62 -112.95 47.24
CA VAL A 730 14.64 -112.39 46.34
C VAL A 730 14.01 -111.95 45.01
N ASN A 731 13.08 -112.73 44.45
CA ASN A 731 12.39 -112.36 43.20
C ASN A 731 11.42 -111.18 43.38
N THR A 732 10.67 -111.08 44.49
CA THR A 732 9.79 -109.93 44.74
C THR A 732 10.58 -108.67 45.07
N MET A 733 11.71 -108.78 45.77
CA MET A 733 12.63 -107.67 46.05
C MET A 733 13.41 -107.22 44.80
N SER A 734 13.80 -108.14 43.93
CA SER A 734 14.36 -107.80 42.61
C SER A 734 13.33 -107.04 41.75
N ALA A 735 12.08 -107.51 41.72
CA ALA A 735 11.00 -106.85 41.00
C ALA A 735 10.58 -105.49 41.61
N SER A 736 10.70 -105.30 42.93
CA SER A 736 10.44 -104.02 43.58
C SER A 736 11.59 -103.03 43.34
N LEU A 737 12.84 -103.49 43.37
CA LEU A 737 14.03 -102.70 43.05
C LEU A 737 14.03 -102.26 41.58
N ALA A 738 13.69 -103.14 40.64
CA ALA A 738 13.55 -102.77 39.23
C ALA A 738 12.47 -101.69 39.00
N LYS A 739 11.32 -101.80 39.69
CA LYS A 739 10.26 -100.78 39.68
C LYS A 739 10.70 -99.47 40.36
N ALA A 740 11.52 -99.53 41.40
CA ALA A 740 12.08 -98.36 42.06
C ALA A 740 13.05 -97.62 41.14
N ASN A 741 13.98 -98.34 40.48
CA ASN A 741 14.94 -97.77 39.55
C ASN A 741 14.24 -97.11 38.35
N ALA A 742 13.31 -97.80 37.69
CA ALA A 742 12.53 -97.22 36.58
C ALA A 742 11.72 -95.97 37.00
N LYS A 743 11.27 -95.91 38.26
CA LYS A 743 10.62 -94.70 38.81
C LYS A 743 11.61 -93.58 39.11
N VAL A 744 12.83 -93.89 39.54
CA VAL A 744 13.91 -92.92 39.74
C VAL A 744 14.37 -92.34 38.39
N GLU A 745 14.54 -93.17 37.37
CA GLU A 745 14.88 -92.76 35.99
C GLU A 745 13.79 -91.86 35.39
N PHE A 746 12.52 -92.26 35.48
CA PHE A 746 11.40 -91.41 35.05
C PHE A 746 11.36 -90.05 35.78
N LEU A 747 11.65 -90.03 37.08
CA LEU A 747 11.68 -88.79 37.85
C LEU A 747 12.90 -87.92 37.51
N SER A 748 14.08 -88.51 37.23
CA SER A 748 15.28 -87.75 36.86
C SER A 748 15.21 -87.22 35.42
N ASP A 749 14.66 -87.97 34.47
CA ASP A 749 14.35 -87.45 33.12
C ASP A 749 13.32 -86.30 33.20
N ARG A 750 12.30 -86.42 34.05
CA ARG A 750 11.33 -85.33 34.27
C ARG A 750 11.97 -84.11 34.93
N GLN A 751 12.90 -84.29 35.87
CA GLN A 751 13.69 -83.19 36.45
C GLN A 751 14.56 -82.53 35.39
N ARG A 752 15.34 -83.29 34.62
CA ARG A 752 16.18 -82.77 33.51
C ARG A 752 15.33 -82.00 32.48
N MET A 753 14.13 -82.49 32.16
CA MET A 753 13.22 -81.79 31.24
C MET A 753 12.68 -80.48 31.83
N HIS A 754 12.37 -80.42 33.13
CA HIS A 754 11.99 -79.16 33.78
C HIS A 754 13.17 -78.19 33.95
N GLU A 755 14.39 -78.68 34.20
CA GLU A 755 15.62 -77.88 34.23
C GLU A 755 15.92 -77.28 32.85
N GLU A 756 15.77 -78.05 31.77
CA GLU A 756 15.93 -77.55 30.40
C GLU A 756 14.82 -76.55 30.02
N GLN A 757 13.56 -76.78 30.42
CA GLN A 757 12.47 -75.82 30.27
C GLN A 757 12.77 -74.50 31.00
N PHE A 758 13.28 -74.57 32.24
CA PHE A 758 13.65 -73.39 33.02
C PHE A 758 14.87 -72.68 32.42
N ARG A 759 15.82 -73.43 31.83
CA ARG A 759 16.97 -72.87 31.09
C ARG A 759 16.52 -72.13 29.83
N VAL A 760 15.57 -72.68 29.08
CA VAL A 760 14.95 -72.01 27.91
C VAL A 760 14.21 -70.75 28.36
N HIS A 761 13.32 -70.82 29.35
CA HIS A 761 12.62 -69.63 29.84
C HIS A 761 13.52 -68.53 30.42
N ASN A 762 14.66 -68.88 31.02
CA ASN A 762 15.65 -67.88 31.40
C ASN A 762 16.29 -67.21 30.18
N LEU A 763 16.56 -67.94 29.09
CA LEU A 763 17.07 -67.37 27.84
C LEU A 763 16.00 -66.50 27.15
N ASP A 764 14.74 -66.95 27.11
CA ASP A 764 13.60 -66.17 26.60
C ASP A 764 13.48 -64.84 27.37
N MET A 765 13.53 -64.89 28.72
CA MET A 765 13.48 -63.71 29.59
C MET A 765 14.66 -62.76 29.35
N ASP A 766 15.86 -63.31 29.13
CA ASP A 766 17.06 -62.55 28.80
C ASP A 766 16.95 -61.85 27.42
N GLU A 767 16.35 -62.50 26.42
CA GLU A 767 16.07 -61.91 25.11
C GLU A 767 14.96 -60.84 25.18
N PHE A 768 13.86 -61.11 25.89
CA PHE A 768 12.82 -60.10 26.13
C PHE A 768 13.38 -58.89 26.91
N SER A 769 14.26 -59.10 27.89
CA SER A 769 14.95 -58.04 28.61
C SER A 769 15.84 -57.19 27.70
N LYS A 770 16.66 -57.84 26.85
CA LYS A 770 17.51 -57.15 25.85
C LYS A 770 16.67 -56.39 24.82
N ARG A 771 15.57 -56.97 24.34
CA ARG A 771 14.65 -56.34 23.38
C ARG A 771 13.92 -55.14 24.00
N ASN A 772 13.49 -55.24 25.26
CA ASN A 772 12.90 -54.15 26.01
C ASN A 772 13.92 -53.01 26.22
N ALA A 773 15.16 -53.33 26.61
CA ALA A 773 16.24 -52.34 26.70
C ALA A 773 16.52 -51.63 25.36
N GLN A 774 16.56 -52.36 24.25
CA GLN A 774 16.73 -51.79 22.90
C GLN A 774 15.54 -50.90 22.48
N LEU A 775 14.30 -51.30 22.78
CA LEU A 775 13.12 -50.49 22.52
C LEU A 775 13.10 -49.20 23.35
N ASN A 776 13.51 -49.27 24.63
CA ASN A 776 13.64 -48.07 25.46
C ASN A 776 14.77 -47.15 24.97
N GLU A 777 15.89 -47.68 24.48
CA GLU A 777 16.94 -46.88 23.85
C GLU A 777 16.45 -46.21 22.55
N GLN A 778 15.64 -46.92 21.75
CA GLN A 778 15.02 -46.36 20.55
C GLN A 778 14.00 -45.27 20.90
N ASN A 779 13.15 -45.47 21.90
CA ASN A 779 12.21 -44.45 22.38
C ASN A 779 12.95 -43.20 22.86
N VAL A 780 13.99 -43.33 23.69
CA VAL A 780 14.81 -42.18 24.15
C VAL A 780 15.48 -41.44 22.98
N ARG A 781 15.93 -42.15 21.93
CA ARG A 781 16.44 -41.50 20.71
C ARG A 781 15.34 -40.74 19.95
N LEU A 782 14.15 -41.32 19.83
CA LEU A 782 12.99 -40.67 19.20
C LEU A 782 12.52 -39.45 20.00
N ASP A 783 12.51 -39.50 21.33
CA ASP A 783 12.21 -38.36 22.21
C ASP A 783 13.21 -37.21 22.01
N ILE A 784 14.51 -37.53 21.87
CA ILE A 784 15.57 -36.55 21.57
C ILE A 784 15.40 -35.96 20.16
N GLU A 785 15.03 -36.77 19.15
CA GLU A 785 14.77 -36.28 17.80
C GLU A 785 13.50 -35.42 17.72
N CYS A 786 12.42 -35.79 18.41
CA CYS A 786 11.21 -34.99 18.58
C CYS A 786 11.50 -33.67 19.29
N GLY A 787 12.31 -33.68 20.36
CA GLY A 787 12.79 -32.47 21.04
C GLY A 787 13.53 -31.54 20.08
N ARG A 788 14.54 -32.05 19.36
CA ARG A 788 15.29 -31.29 18.35
C ARG A 788 14.40 -30.70 17.25
N VAL A 789 13.40 -31.45 16.77
CA VAL A 789 12.44 -30.96 15.76
C VAL A 789 11.51 -29.90 16.35
N SER A 790 11.12 -30.01 17.62
CA SER A 790 10.36 -28.97 18.33
C SER A 790 11.18 -27.69 18.52
N ASP A 791 12.46 -27.81 18.88
CA ASP A 791 13.38 -26.67 18.99
C ASP A 791 13.59 -25.99 17.63
N GLU A 792 13.79 -26.75 16.56
CA GLU A 792 13.90 -26.23 15.19
C GLU A 792 12.59 -25.58 14.72
N LEU A 793 11.43 -26.10 15.12
CA LEU A 793 10.12 -25.46 14.90
C LEU A 793 9.99 -24.14 15.68
N GLN A 794 10.45 -24.08 16.92
CA GLN A 794 10.42 -22.85 17.74
C GLN A 794 11.39 -21.79 17.23
N VAL A 795 12.59 -22.18 16.78
CA VAL A 795 13.57 -21.28 16.14
C VAL A 795 13.07 -20.78 14.79
N THR A 796 12.41 -21.61 13.99
CA THR A 796 11.82 -21.17 12.71
C THR A 796 10.59 -20.30 12.91
N MET A 797 9.71 -20.60 13.89
CA MET A 797 8.57 -19.75 14.25
C MET A 797 9.01 -18.37 14.75
N SER A 798 9.95 -18.30 15.70
CA SER A 798 10.46 -17.02 16.22
C SER A 798 11.18 -16.20 15.15
N ARG A 799 11.91 -16.84 14.21
CA ARG A 799 12.47 -16.13 13.05
C ARG A 799 11.39 -15.67 12.05
N LEU A 800 10.30 -16.41 11.91
CA LEU A 800 9.16 -16.02 11.08
C LEU A 800 8.39 -14.84 11.72
N GLU A 801 8.31 -14.77 13.04
CA GLU A 801 7.80 -13.61 13.79
C GLU A 801 8.72 -12.39 13.68
N GLN A 802 10.05 -12.57 13.77
CA GLN A 802 11.02 -11.50 13.47
C GLN A 802 10.81 -10.96 12.05
N LEU A 803 10.76 -11.82 11.03
CA LEU A 803 10.51 -11.41 9.64
C LEU A 803 9.13 -10.76 9.44
N ARG A 804 8.09 -11.18 10.18
CA ARG A 804 6.77 -10.51 10.18
C ARG A 804 6.85 -9.10 10.76
N ASN A 805 7.58 -8.93 11.85
CA ASN A 805 7.78 -7.64 12.52
C ASN A 805 8.66 -6.70 11.67
N GLU A 806 9.73 -7.20 11.07
CA GLU A 806 10.53 -6.48 10.07
C GLU A 806 9.66 -6.06 8.87
N CYS A 807 8.82 -6.96 8.34
CA CYS A 807 7.87 -6.62 7.28
C CYS A 807 6.76 -5.64 7.72
N ALA A 808 6.45 -5.53 9.00
CA ALA A 808 5.53 -4.52 9.53
C ALA A 808 6.24 -3.16 9.65
N ASN A 809 7.45 -3.15 10.19
CA ASN A 809 8.30 -1.96 10.32
C ASN A 809 8.63 -1.37 8.94
N LEU A 810 9.10 -2.17 7.98
CA LEU A 810 9.38 -1.72 6.61
C LEU A 810 8.14 -1.17 5.89
N ARG A 811 6.93 -1.66 6.21
CA ARG A 811 5.67 -1.06 5.70
C ARG A 811 5.34 0.26 6.38
N ALA A 812 5.59 0.38 7.68
CA ALA A 812 5.41 1.63 8.42
C ALA A 812 6.42 2.70 7.96
N GLU A 813 7.70 2.35 7.86
CA GLU A 813 8.76 3.16 7.28
C GLU A 813 8.42 3.58 5.85
N LYS A 814 8.01 2.65 4.97
CA LYS A 814 7.57 2.98 3.62
C LYS A 814 6.43 4.01 3.63
N LYS A 815 5.42 3.85 4.50
CA LYS A 815 4.31 4.81 4.63
C LYS A 815 4.78 6.18 5.14
N ILE A 816 5.77 6.21 6.03
CA ILE A 816 6.43 7.44 6.49
C ILE A 816 7.20 8.11 5.34
N TRP A 817 7.97 7.34 4.56
CA TRP A 817 8.68 7.83 3.38
C TRP A 817 7.74 8.33 2.29
N GLU A 818 6.61 7.65 2.02
CA GLU A 818 5.54 8.14 1.13
C GLU A 818 4.93 9.46 1.65
N GLY A 819 4.76 9.61 2.97
CA GLY A 819 4.29 10.85 3.60
C GLY A 819 5.34 11.98 3.65
N ILE A 820 6.64 11.65 3.65
CA ILE A 820 7.73 12.62 3.47
C ILE A 820 7.82 13.05 2.00
N GLN A 821 7.75 12.09 1.07
CA GLN A 821 7.76 12.35 -0.37
C GLN A 821 6.55 13.19 -0.79
N GLY A 822 5.35 12.90 -0.27
CA GLY A 822 4.15 13.69 -0.51
C GLY A 822 4.34 15.15 -0.11
N ARG A 823 4.75 15.40 1.14
CA ARG A 823 5.03 16.76 1.64
C ARG A 823 6.12 17.46 0.83
N LEU A 824 7.24 16.80 0.52
CA LEU A 824 8.31 17.38 -0.30
C LEU A 824 7.85 17.70 -1.74
N VAL A 825 6.92 16.92 -2.31
CA VAL A 825 6.31 17.22 -3.62
C VAL A 825 5.33 18.40 -3.53
N GLU A 826 4.60 18.53 -2.42
CA GLU A 826 3.71 19.66 -2.15
C GLU A 826 4.49 20.96 -1.87
N GLU A 827 5.54 20.91 -1.05
CA GLU A 827 6.47 22.01 -0.79
C GLU A 827 7.21 22.46 -2.07
N ASN A 828 7.66 21.51 -2.90
CA ASN A 828 8.30 21.86 -4.18
C ASN A 828 7.26 22.43 -5.17
N ARG A 829 5.99 22.01 -5.09
CA ARG A 829 4.88 22.60 -5.86
C ARG A 829 4.56 24.03 -5.40
N THR A 830 4.51 24.33 -4.09
CA THR A 830 4.29 25.70 -3.60
C THR A 830 5.48 26.58 -3.94
N LEU A 831 6.72 26.15 -3.69
CA LEU A 831 7.93 26.87 -4.08
C LEU A 831 8.02 27.12 -5.60
N ALA A 832 7.53 26.19 -6.43
CA ALA A 832 7.45 26.40 -7.88
C ALA A 832 6.39 27.44 -8.26
N MET A 833 5.25 27.48 -7.57
CA MET A 833 4.21 28.51 -7.75
C MET A 833 4.72 29.90 -7.30
N GLU A 834 5.34 29.98 -6.12
CA GLU A 834 5.98 31.20 -5.60
C GLU A 834 7.08 31.70 -6.53
N ARG A 835 7.96 30.81 -7.03
CA ARG A 835 9.00 31.18 -7.99
C ARG A 835 8.43 31.64 -9.33
N SER A 836 7.30 31.08 -9.78
CA SER A 836 6.57 31.62 -10.94
C SER A 836 6.05 33.02 -10.64
N HIS A 837 5.36 33.21 -9.52
CA HIS A 837 4.79 34.50 -9.12
C HIS A 837 5.85 35.59 -8.97
N LEU A 838 7.00 35.27 -8.35
CA LEU A 838 8.15 36.17 -8.26
C LEU A 838 8.78 36.44 -9.63
N SER A 839 8.83 35.46 -10.54
CA SER A 839 9.30 35.66 -11.91
C SER A 839 8.36 36.56 -12.72
N ASP A 840 7.05 36.42 -12.54
CA ASP A 840 6.04 37.25 -13.19
C ASP A 840 6.05 38.68 -12.61
N LEU A 841 6.23 38.83 -11.30
CA LEU A 841 6.44 40.11 -10.63
C LEU A 841 7.71 40.81 -11.11
N MET A 842 8.86 40.10 -11.19
CA MET A 842 10.09 40.65 -11.78
C MET A 842 9.91 41.05 -13.24
N SER A 843 9.21 40.23 -14.05
CA SER A 843 8.86 40.59 -15.43
C SER A 843 8.01 41.88 -15.49
N ASN A 844 7.06 42.04 -14.58
CA ASN A 844 6.19 43.22 -14.54
C ASN A 844 6.91 44.47 -14.02
N VAL A 845 7.80 44.33 -13.04
CA VAL A 845 8.70 45.41 -12.59
C VAL A 845 9.66 45.81 -13.71
N GLN A 846 10.26 44.86 -14.44
CA GLN A 846 11.13 45.18 -15.57
C GLN A 846 10.37 45.86 -16.72
N LYS A 847 9.13 45.44 -17.02
CA LYS A 847 8.27 46.15 -17.98
C LYS A 847 7.99 47.58 -17.53
N MET A 848 7.56 47.76 -16.28
CA MET A 848 7.28 49.10 -15.72
C MET A 848 8.53 49.98 -15.72
N HIS A 849 9.72 49.42 -15.44
CA HIS A 849 10.99 50.11 -15.51
C HIS A 849 11.32 50.54 -16.95
N ASN A 850 11.27 49.60 -17.91
CA ASN A 850 11.51 49.89 -19.32
C ASN A 850 10.52 50.94 -19.88
N ASP A 851 9.27 50.95 -19.42
CA ASP A 851 8.26 51.91 -19.85
C ASP A 851 8.41 53.28 -19.14
N LEU A 852 8.89 53.30 -17.89
CA LEU A 852 9.32 54.52 -17.18
C LEU A 852 10.55 55.15 -17.86
N GLU A 853 11.56 54.33 -18.21
CA GLU A 853 12.72 54.76 -18.98
C GLU A 853 12.30 55.36 -20.33
N ARG A 854 11.42 54.68 -21.09
CA ARG A 854 10.87 55.21 -22.35
C ARG A 854 10.10 56.51 -22.16
N SER A 855 9.32 56.65 -21.08
CA SER A 855 8.64 57.91 -20.78
C SER A 855 9.67 59.01 -20.51
N GLY A 856 10.65 58.75 -19.63
CA GLY A 856 11.73 59.69 -19.31
C GLY A 856 12.59 60.07 -20.52
N GLU A 857 12.87 59.13 -21.43
CA GLU A 857 13.52 59.43 -22.70
C GLU A 857 12.66 60.29 -23.61
N ASN A 858 11.35 60.03 -23.69
CA ASN A 858 10.44 60.80 -24.55
C ASN A 858 10.20 62.21 -24.00
N ASP A 859 10.13 62.35 -22.68
CA ASP A 859 10.12 63.65 -22.00
C ASP A 859 11.45 64.39 -22.18
N ARG A 860 12.59 63.69 -22.09
CA ARG A 860 13.90 64.26 -22.42
C ARG A 860 13.96 64.72 -23.88
N ARG A 861 13.56 63.89 -24.85
CA ARG A 861 13.46 64.26 -26.29
C ARG A 861 12.54 65.45 -26.51
N ARG A 862 11.42 65.52 -25.79
CA ARG A 862 10.46 66.64 -25.85
C ARG A 862 11.08 67.94 -25.30
N LEU A 863 11.74 67.88 -24.16
CA LEU A 863 12.44 69.02 -23.55
C LEU A 863 13.65 69.47 -24.40
N GLU A 864 14.41 68.54 -24.97
CA GLU A 864 15.51 68.82 -25.90
C GLU A 864 15.00 69.47 -27.19
N GLY A 865 13.88 69.00 -27.75
CA GLY A 865 13.24 69.65 -28.91
C GLY A 865 12.69 71.04 -28.58
N GLN A 866 12.16 71.26 -27.38
CA GLN A 866 11.75 72.58 -26.90
C GLN A 866 12.96 73.51 -26.67
N LEU A 867 14.06 73.00 -26.13
CA LEU A 867 15.31 73.75 -25.99
C LEU A 867 15.87 74.13 -27.36
N GLN A 868 15.97 73.20 -28.31
CA GLN A 868 16.41 73.50 -29.68
C GLN A 868 15.51 74.52 -30.39
N MET A 869 14.19 74.47 -30.16
CA MET A 869 13.27 75.50 -30.67
C MET A 869 13.55 76.88 -30.04
N LEU A 870 13.74 76.95 -28.72
CA LEU A 870 14.02 78.19 -28.00
C LEU A 870 15.42 78.75 -28.33
N GLU A 871 16.41 77.88 -28.54
CA GLU A 871 17.75 78.23 -29.01
C GLU A 871 17.69 78.77 -30.44
N GLY A 872 16.94 78.13 -31.33
CA GLY A 872 16.66 78.60 -32.69
C GLY A 872 15.97 79.96 -32.69
N GLN A 873 14.86 80.13 -31.96
CA GLN A 873 14.19 81.43 -31.78
C GLN A 873 15.13 82.49 -31.18
N THR A 874 16.00 82.12 -30.23
CA THR A 874 17.01 83.02 -29.66
C THR A 874 18.07 83.40 -30.69
N GLN A 875 18.45 82.49 -31.60
CA GLN A 875 19.37 82.76 -32.70
C GLN A 875 18.72 83.64 -33.78
N ASP A 876 17.46 83.41 -34.12
CA ASP A 876 16.68 84.23 -35.06
C ASP A 876 16.47 85.64 -34.50
N LEU A 877 16.08 85.78 -33.23
CA LEU A 877 15.97 87.08 -32.55
C LEU A 877 17.31 87.80 -32.47
N ARG A 878 18.43 87.08 -32.28
CA ARG A 878 19.78 87.66 -32.37
C ARG A 878 20.11 88.11 -33.79
N ALA A 879 19.75 87.34 -34.82
CA ALA A 879 19.96 87.69 -36.22
C ALA A 879 19.15 88.93 -36.62
N GLN A 880 17.86 88.98 -36.27
CA GLN A 880 17.00 90.14 -36.43
C GLN A 880 17.55 91.38 -35.69
N LEU A 881 18.01 91.21 -34.44
CA LEU A 881 18.60 92.30 -33.66
C LEU A 881 19.96 92.78 -34.21
N VAL A 882 20.72 91.93 -34.89
CA VAL A 882 21.90 92.35 -35.68
C VAL A 882 21.46 93.07 -36.95
N GLN A 883 20.48 92.54 -37.69
CA GLN A 883 19.94 93.15 -38.89
C GLN A 883 19.35 94.55 -38.62
N GLU A 884 18.67 94.75 -37.48
CA GLU A 884 18.17 96.08 -37.09
C GLU A 884 19.26 97.00 -36.54
N ARG A 885 20.33 96.47 -35.94
CA ARG A 885 21.53 97.28 -35.66
C ARG A 885 22.20 97.75 -36.94
N ASP A 886 22.21 96.92 -37.98
CA ASP A 886 22.74 97.29 -39.30
C ASP A 886 21.77 98.19 -40.10
N SER A 887 20.46 98.00 -39.98
CA SER A 887 19.44 98.92 -40.54
C SER A 887 19.59 100.32 -39.94
N ILE A 888 19.74 100.41 -38.61
CA ILE A 888 20.00 101.66 -37.88
C ILE A 888 21.34 102.25 -38.31
N ARG A 889 22.43 101.46 -38.39
CA ARG A 889 23.74 101.96 -38.88
C ARG A 889 23.64 102.53 -40.29
N HIS A 890 22.96 101.85 -41.21
CA HIS A 890 22.74 102.34 -42.58
C HIS A 890 21.90 103.62 -42.60
N LEU A 891 20.83 103.69 -41.80
CA LEU A 891 20.00 104.88 -41.68
C LEU A 891 20.76 106.07 -41.07
N THR A 892 21.55 105.85 -40.02
CA THR A 892 22.41 106.88 -39.42
C THR A 892 23.45 107.37 -40.41
N LEU A 893 24.14 106.46 -41.13
CA LEU A 893 25.09 106.84 -42.18
C LEU A 893 24.41 107.63 -43.32
N GLN A 894 23.19 107.24 -43.73
CA GLN A 894 22.41 108.01 -44.70
C GLN A 894 22.09 109.41 -44.16
N LYS A 895 21.67 109.55 -42.90
CA LYS A 895 21.39 110.85 -42.28
C LYS A 895 22.66 111.68 -42.11
N ASP A 896 23.81 111.08 -41.82
CA ASP A 896 25.11 111.76 -41.83
C ASP A 896 25.48 112.26 -43.23
N PHE A 897 25.16 111.53 -44.30
CA PHE A 897 25.36 112.00 -45.68
C PHE A 897 24.39 113.12 -46.06
N GLU A 898 23.10 113.01 -45.71
CA GLU A 898 22.10 114.06 -45.93
C GLU A 898 22.46 115.34 -45.16
N LEU A 899 22.88 115.22 -43.89
CA LEU A 899 23.34 116.34 -43.07
C LEU A 899 24.61 116.99 -43.64
N LYS A 900 25.57 116.20 -44.15
CA LYS A 900 26.76 116.73 -44.82
C LYS A 900 26.40 117.46 -46.10
N ASP A 901 25.53 116.93 -46.95
CA ASP A 901 25.11 117.62 -48.18
C ASP A 901 24.36 118.92 -47.85
N LEU A 902 23.40 118.89 -46.93
CA LEU A 902 22.72 120.07 -46.40
C LEU A 902 23.71 121.09 -45.83
N GLN A 903 24.73 120.66 -45.09
CA GLN A 903 25.76 121.56 -44.59
C GLN A 903 26.59 122.16 -45.74
N THR A 904 27.01 121.39 -46.75
CA THR A 904 27.70 122.02 -47.91
C THR A 904 26.80 122.99 -48.69
N ARG A 905 25.48 122.79 -48.68
CA ARG A 905 24.52 123.77 -49.26
C ARG A 905 24.43 125.02 -48.40
N ILE A 906 24.41 124.90 -47.07
CA ILE A 906 24.46 126.02 -46.14
C ILE A 906 25.78 126.79 -46.30
N ASP A 907 26.91 126.09 -46.39
CA ASP A 907 28.23 126.68 -46.57
C ASP A 907 28.30 127.45 -47.90
N LYS A 908 27.87 126.85 -49.03
CA LYS A 908 27.76 127.53 -50.34
C LYS A 908 26.84 128.75 -50.28
N ASN A 909 25.65 128.62 -49.72
CA ASN A 909 24.72 129.73 -49.54
C ASN A 909 25.33 130.83 -48.66
N SER A 910 26.13 130.49 -47.65
CA SER A 910 26.84 131.46 -46.80
C SER A 910 27.96 132.19 -47.55
N GLU A 911 28.62 131.51 -48.49
CA GLU A 911 29.62 132.09 -49.40
C GLU A 911 28.97 133.00 -50.46
N GLU A 912 27.76 132.67 -50.91
CA GLU A 912 26.94 133.55 -51.75
C GLU A 912 26.40 134.76 -50.96
N PHE A 913 26.00 134.57 -49.70
CA PHE A 913 25.62 135.65 -48.79
C PHE A 913 26.80 136.55 -48.41
N SER A 914 28.03 136.03 -48.29
CA SER A 914 29.21 136.88 -48.07
C SER A 914 29.55 137.69 -49.32
N LYS A 915 29.59 137.07 -50.51
CA LYS A 915 29.81 137.77 -51.80
C LYS A 915 28.77 138.84 -52.08
N THR A 916 27.48 138.55 -51.84
CA THR A 916 26.41 139.55 -52.01
C THR A 916 26.47 140.65 -50.95
N ARG A 917 26.91 140.35 -49.73
CA ARG A 917 27.16 141.36 -48.69
C ARG A 917 28.37 142.24 -49.01
N GLU A 918 29.44 141.70 -49.55
CA GLU A 918 30.60 142.46 -50.05
C GLU A 918 30.20 143.38 -51.21
N ALA A 919 29.42 142.87 -52.17
CA ALA A 919 28.85 143.67 -53.26
C ALA A 919 27.89 144.77 -52.73
N LEU A 920 27.09 144.49 -51.69
CA LEU A 920 26.23 145.47 -51.05
C LEU A 920 27.03 146.56 -50.32
N VAL A 921 28.13 146.22 -49.65
CA VAL A 921 29.03 147.21 -49.01
C VAL A 921 29.76 148.06 -50.05
N ALA A 922 30.17 147.49 -51.18
CA ALA A 922 30.69 148.25 -52.32
C ALA A 922 29.63 149.21 -52.91
N ALA A 923 28.38 148.75 -53.05
CA ALA A 923 27.27 149.59 -53.49
C ALA A 923 26.96 150.70 -52.47
N GLN A 924 26.92 150.41 -51.17
CA GLN A 924 26.67 151.40 -50.12
C GLN A 924 27.77 152.46 -50.02
N THR A 925 29.05 152.08 -50.13
CA THR A 925 30.17 153.05 -50.15
C THR A 925 30.16 153.91 -51.42
N SER A 926 29.73 153.36 -52.57
CA SER A 926 29.49 154.17 -53.76
C SER A 926 28.32 155.14 -53.59
N LYS A 927 27.26 154.72 -52.87
CA LYS A 927 26.08 155.55 -52.56
C LYS A 927 26.44 156.70 -51.61
N THR A 928 27.14 156.45 -50.52
CA THR A 928 27.54 157.52 -49.58
C THR A 928 28.41 158.58 -50.28
N HIS A 929 29.32 158.17 -51.17
CA HIS A 929 30.15 159.11 -51.94
C HIS A 929 29.40 159.86 -53.07
N LEU A 930 28.18 159.45 -53.40
CA LEU A 930 27.24 160.24 -54.20
C LEU A 930 26.38 161.16 -53.32
N GLU A 931 25.99 160.71 -52.13
CA GLU A 931 25.24 161.53 -51.17
C GLU A 931 26.06 162.72 -50.66
N GLU A 932 27.35 162.55 -50.35
CA GLU A 932 28.27 163.66 -50.04
C GLU A 932 28.28 164.74 -51.13
N LYS A 933 28.28 164.33 -52.42
CA LYS A 933 28.24 165.27 -53.57
C LYS A 933 26.88 165.96 -53.71
N VAL A 934 25.80 165.33 -53.27
CA VAL A 934 24.46 165.94 -53.24
C VAL A 934 24.32 166.90 -52.05
N GLU A 935 24.95 166.63 -50.91
CA GLU A 935 25.01 167.58 -49.79
C GLU A 935 25.77 168.86 -50.16
N ASP A 936 26.94 168.76 -50.80
CA ASP A 936 27.69 169.94 -51.26
C ASP A 936 26.90 170.80 -52.28
N LEU A 937 26.16 170.17 -53.20
CA LEU A 937 25.31 170.87 -54.15
C LEU A 937 24.08 171.51 -53.49
N THR A 938 23.39 170.80 -52.58
CA THR A 938 22.23 171.37 -51.86
C THR A 938 22.61 172.47 -50.88
N ARG A 939 23.86 172.48 -50.37
CA ARG A 939 24.40 173.58 -49.56
C ARG A 939 24.58 174.87 -50.35
N GLN A 940 24.93 174.78 -51.64
CA GLN A 940 25.00 175.94 -52.54
C GLN A 940 23.62 176.45 -52.96
N LEU A 941 22.62 175.57 -53.01
CA LEU A 941 21.23 175.91 -53.37
C LEU A 941 20.56 176.73 -52.25
N LYS A 942 20.60 176.22 -51.00
CA LYS A 942 20.02 176.88 -49.81
C LYS A 942 20.54 178.31 -49.60
N GLY A 943 21.85 178.53 -49.78
CA GLY A 943 22.47 179.85 -49.62
C GLY A 943 22.05 180.92 -50.66
N ASN A 944 21.30 180.53 -51.70
CA ASN A 944 20.64 181.45 -52.63
C ASN A 944 19.13 181.59 -52.33
N GLU A 945 18.45 180.52 -51.90
CA GLU A 945 17.05 180.54 -51.48
C GLU A 945 16.83 181.41 -50.22
N GLU A 946 17.80 181.41 -49.30
CA GLU A 946 17.85 182.25 -48.09
C GLU A 946 17.94 183.77 -48.39
N LYS A 947 18.22 184.18 -49.64
CA LYS A 947 18.21 185.60 -50.05
C LYS A 947 16.88 186.09 -50.61
N LEU A 948 15.99 185.16 -51.03
CA LEU A 948 14.69 185.52 -51.60
C LEU A 948 13.54 185.43 -50.59
N THR A 949 13.69 184.63 -49.53
CA THR A 949 12.62 184.27 -48.58
C THR A 949 12.60 185.10 -47.30
N VAL A 950 13.56 186.01 -47.10
CA VAL A 950 13.72 186.83 -45.88
C VAL A 950 12.66 187.93 -45.71
N TYR A 951 11.82 188.21 -46.72
CA TYR A 951 10.90 189.34 -46.70
C TYR A 951 9.54 189.11 -46.01
N GLU A 952 8.98 187.90 -45.99
CA GLU A 952 7.65 187.64 -45.39
C GLU A 952 7.67 186.65 -44.21
N ARG A 953 8.03 187.26 -43.06
CA ARG A 953 7.81 186.88 -41.65
C ARG A 953 6.51 186.10 -41.34
N ARG A 954 6.41 185.17 -40.35
CA ARG A 954 7.40 184.56 -39.40
C ARG A 954 6.80 183.31 -38.63
N PRO A 955 7.36 182.78 -37.50
CA PRO A 955 7.53 181.33 -37.18
C PRO A 955 6.27 180.68 -36.51
N GLY A 956 6.17 179.39 -36.14
CA GLY A 956 7.08 178.46 -35.42
C GLY A 956 6.93 178.59 -33.88
N THR A 957 7.19 177.60 -32.99
CA THR A 957 7.88 176.28 -33.11
C THR A 957 7.46 175.33 -31.95
N THR A 958 7.69 174.03 -32.13
CA THR A 958 7.47 172.84 -31.26
C THR A 958 8.08 172.86 -29.83
N LEU A 959 7.45 172.20 -28.82
CA LEU A 959 7.99 171.09 -27.96
C LEU A 959 7.30 170.86 -26.56
N LEU A 960 6.99 169.58 -26.28
CA LEU A 960 7.06 168.80 -25.00
C LEU A 960 6.17 169.05 -23.74
N SER A 961 5.37 168.01 -23.42
CA SER A 961 5.20 167.31 -22.11
C SER A 961 4.28 167.84 -20.97
N GLN A 962 3.20 167.06 -20.70
CA GLN A 962 2.32 167.03 -19.49
C GLN A 962 1.48 168.31 -19.18
N PRO A 963 0.37 168.21 -18.39
CA PRO A 963 -0.81 167.36 -18.54
C PRO A 963 -2.14 168.20 -18.39
N VAL A 964 -3.25 167.59 -17.91
CA VAL A 964 -4.54 168.17 -17.43
C VAL A 964 -5.75 168.14 -18.42
N ASP A 965 -6.93 167.93 -17.84
CA ASP A 965 -8.32 167.97 -18.38
C ASP A 965 -8.80 169.36 -18.89
N PRO A 966 -10.06 169.56 -19.34
CA PRO A 966 -11.02 168.71 -20.10
C PRO A 966 -11.56 169.44 -21.38
N ASP A 967 -12.53 168.81 -22.08
CA ASP A 967 -13.50 169.42 -23.02
C ASP A 967 -12.96 170.09 -24.32
N VAL A 968 -13.66 170.15 -25.47
CA VAL A 968 -14.86 169.45 -25.98
C VAL A 968 -14.83 169.50 -27.53
N SER A 969 -15.28 168.44 -28.22
CA SER A 969 -16.06 168.54 -29.46
C SER A 969 -16.75 167.21 -29.79
N ARG A 970 -18.00 167.27 -30.26
CA ARG A 970 -18.95 166.14 -30.28
C ARG A 970 -18.70 165.11 -31.40
N GLU A 971 -18.02 165.51 -32.47
CA GLU A 971 -18.00 164.72 -33.73
C GLU A 971 -16.89 163.67 -33.78
N GLN A 972 -15.70 163.96 -33.23
CA GLN A 972 -14.59 162.97 -33.20
C GLN A 972 -14.85 161.80 -32.23
N GLN A 973 -15.75 161.96 -31.25
CA GLN A 973 -16.16 160.87 -30.37
C GLN A 973 -16.95 159.78 -31.12
N LEU A 974 -17.78 160.16 -32.10
CA LEU A 974 -18.58 159.18 -32.87
C LEU A 974 -17.72 158.35 -33.83
N GLU A 975 -16.67 158.92 -34.41
CA GLU A 975 -15.72 158.15 -35.23
C GLU A 975 -14.85 157.21 -34.37
N ALA A 976 -14.48 157.64 -33.17
CA ALA A 976 -13.76 156.81 -32.20
C ALA A 976 -14.64 155.65 -31.68
N GLU A 977 -15.87 155.91 -31.25
CA GLU A 977 -16.83 154.87 -30.80
C GLU A 977 -17.11 153.84 -31.91
N VAL A 978 -17.25 154.27 -33.17
CA VAL A 978 -17.43 153.34 -34.31
C VAL A 978 -16.17 152.52 -34.58
N ALA A 979 -14.97 153.05 -34.32
CA ALA A 979 -13.72 152.29 -34.40
C ALA A 979 -13.58 151.27 -33.25
N GLU A 980 -13.87 151.69 -32.01
CA GLU A 980 -13.82 150.81 -30.83
C GLU A 980 -14.86 149.69 -30.91
N LEU A 981 -16.11 149.99 -31.27
CA LEU A 981 -17.17 148.98 -31.46
C LEU A 981 -16.81 147.98 -32.57
N ARG A 982 -16.12 148.42 -33.63
CA ARG A 982 -15.61 147.50 -34.68
C ARG A 982 -14.45 146.64 -34.19
N SER A 983 -13.52 147.17 -33.39
CA SER A 983 -12.45 146.37 -32.79
C SER A 983 -12.97 145.38 -31.75
N ALA A 984 -13.91 145.78 -30.90
CA ALA A 984 -14.54 144.92 -29.89
C ALA A 984 -15.36 143.79 -30.55
N LEU A 985 -16.08 144.08 -31.64
CA LEU A 985 -16.76 143.05 -32.44
C LEU A 985 -15.73 142.10 -33.08
N LYS A 986 -14.59 142.60 -33.57
CA LYS A 986 -13.54 141.74 -34.13
C LYS A 986 -12.86 140.84 -33.10
N ILE A 987 -12.63 141.35 -31.89
CA ILE A 987 -12.08 140.58 -30.76
C ILE A 987 -13.09 139.52 -30.32
N THR A 988 -14.36 139.87 -30.14
CA THR A 988 -15.40 138.90 -29.74
C THR A 988 -15.70 137.85 -30.82
N GLU A 989 -15.51 138.15 -32.11
CA GLU A 989 -15.50 137.12 -33.17
C GLU A 989 -14.34 136.12 -33.01
N VAL A 990 -13.13 136.60 -32.71
CA VAL A 990 -11.95 135.75 -32.48
C VAL A 990 -12.11 134.92 -31.19
N ASP A 991 -12.62 135.52 -30.12
CA ASP A 991 -12.91 134.83 -28.86
C ASP A 991 -14.04 133.80 -28.99
N LEU A 992 -15.04 134.05 -29.85
CA LEU A 992 -16.07 133.06 -30.17
C LEU A 992 -15.48 131.87 -30.96
N ILE A 993 -14.49 132.10 -31.81
CA ILE A 993 -13.80 131.05 -32.57
C ILE A 993 -12.84 130.26 -31.67
N SER A 994 -12.09 130.93 -30.78
CA SER A 994 -11.22 130.25 -29.82
C SER A 994 -12.03 129.46 -28.78
N ALA A 995 -13.15 129.99 -28.29
CA ALA A 995 -14.05 129.27 -27.39
C ALA A 995 -14.67 128.03 -28.04
N LYS A 996 -15.01 128.08 -29.34
CA LYS A 996 -15.44 126.89 -30.11
C LYS A 996 -14.30 125.89 -30.28
N SER A 997 -13.11 126.34 -30.67
CA SER A 997 -11.91 125.49 -30.77
C SER A 997 -11.61 124.78 -29.45
N HIS A 998 -11.67 125.49 -28.31
CA HIS A 998 -11.48 124.90 -27.00
C HIS A 998 -12.61 123.96 -26.58
N ARG A 999 -13.89 124.28 -26.87
CA ARG A 999 -15.00 123.34 -26.66
C ARG A 999 -14.76 122.03 -27.42
N ASP A 1000 -14.36 122.13 -28.69
CA ASP A 1000 -14.19 120.99 -29.58
C ASP A 1000 -12.97 120.15 -29.16
N GLN A 1001 -11.86 120.80 -28.77
CA GLN A 1001 -10.71 120.15 -28.12
C GLN A 1001 -11.08 119.46 -26.81
N TYR A 1002 -11.86 120.10 -25.92
CA TYR A 1002 -12.31 119.47 -24.68
C TYR A 1002 -13.29 118.31 -24.92
N GLN A 1003 -14.05 118.35 -26.02
CA GLN A 1003 -14.92 117.24 -26.44
C GLN A 1003 -14.10 116.07 -27.02
N GLU A 1004 -13.08 116.32 -27.84
CA GLU A 1004 -12.15 115.28 -28.29
C GLU A 1004 -11.38 114.67 -27.11
N ILE A 1005 -10.89 115.50 -26.17
CA ILE A 1005 -10.23 115.04 -24.95
C ILE A 1005 -11.20 114.24 -24.06
N SER A 1006 -12.46 114.65 -23.90
CA SER A 1006 -13.43 113.89 -23.12
C SER A 1006 -13.78 112.55 -23.78
N GLN A 1007 -13.96 112.51 -25.10
CA GLN A 1007 -14.21 111.27 -25.85
C GLN A 1007 -12.99 110.34 -25.84
N ALA A 1008 -11.77 110.86 -25.95
CA ALA A 1008 -10.54 110.09 -25.83
C ALA A 1008 -10.36 109.52 -24.40
N ASN A 1009 -10.67 110.30 -23.36
CA ASN A 1009 -10.65 109.84 -21.97
C ASN A 1009 -11.76 108.81 -21.68
N GLU A 1010 -12.95 108.99 -22.24
CA GLU A 1010 -14.07 108.03 -22.11
C GLU A 1010 -13.77 106.72 -22.84
N ALA A 1011 -13.19 106.78 -24.04
CA ALA A 1011 -12.69 105.60 -24.75
C ALA A 1011 -11.55 104.91 -23.99
N ALA A 1012 -10.59 105.67 -23.44
CA ALA A 1012 -9.50 105.14 -22.63
C ALA A 1012 -10.04 104.45 -21.36
N LEU A 1013 -10.99 105.06 -20.64
CA LEU A 1013 -11.66 104.47 -19.48
C LEU A 1013 -12.47 103.23 -19.85
N ALA A 1014 -13.15 103.21 -21.01
CA ALA A 1014 -13.83 102.02 -21.50
C ALA A 1014 -12.85 100.88 -21.81
N THR A 1015 -11.71 101.17 -22.47
CA THR A 1015 -10.67 100.14 -22.67
C THR A 1015 -10.03 99.68 -21.36
N LEU A 1016 -9.80 100.58 -20.40
CA LEU A 1016 -9.26 100.24 -19.10
C LEU A 1016 -10.22 99.34 -18.32
N ASN A 1017 -11.51 99.67 -18.28
CA ASN A 1017 -12.55 98.84 -17.66
C ASN A 1017 -12.63 97.47 -18.34
N ASN A 1018 -12.63 97.39 -19.67
CA ASN A 1018 -12.63 96.11 -20.39
C ASN A 1018 -11.40 95.26 -20.03
N THR A 1019 -10.19 95.84 -20.04
CA THR A 1019 -8.98 95.10 -19.64
C THR A 1019 -8.97 94.72 -18.15
N PHE A 1020 -9.62 95.51 -17.29
CA PHE A 1020 -9.79 95.20 -15.87
C PHE A 1020 -10.80 94.06 -15.66
N ASP A 1021 -11.90 94.03 -16.40
CA ASP A 1021 -12.89 92.94 -16.36
C ASP A 1021 -12.34 91.65 -17.00
N GLU A 1022 -11.51 91.73 -18.05
CA GLU A 1022 -10.75 90.60 -18.59
C GLU A 1022 -9.70 90.07 -17.60
N TYR A 1023 -8.95 90.97 -16.95
CA TYR A 1023 -8.02 90.62 -15.87
C TYR A 1023 -8.74 89.99 -14.67
N LYS A 1024 -9.90 90.53 -14.29
CA LYS A 1024 -10.74 90.00 -13.22
C LYS A 1024 -11.30 88.63 -13.58
N ALA A 1025 -11.86 88.45 -14.78
CA ALA A 1025 -12.38 87.16 -15.22
C ALA A 1025 -11.27 86.09 -15.31
N SER A 1026 -10.09 86.45 -15.83
CA SER A 1026 -8.96 85.52 -15.90
C SER A 1026 -8.38 85.18 -14.52
N THR A 1027 -8.32 86.13 -13.59
CA THR A 1027 -7.91 85.85 -12.20
C THR A 1027 -8.96 85.06 -11.42
N GLU A 1028 -10.26 85.35 -11.57
CA GLU A 1028 -11.35 84.54 -10.99
C GLU A 1028 -11.33 83.10 -11.51
N VAL A 1029 -11.09 82.89 -12.81
CA VAL A 1029 -10.90 81.55 -13.39
C VAL A 1029 -9.63 80.86 -12.85
N SER A 1030 -8.51 81.59 -12.68
CA SER A 1030 -7.28 81.03 -12.10
C SER A 1030 -7.45 80.67 -10.61
N ILE A 1031 -8.20 81.49 -9.85
CA ILE A 1031 -8.54 81.22 -8.45
C ILE A 1031 -9.46 80.01 -8.35
N ALA A 1032 -10.54 79.94 -9.14
CA ALA A 1032 -11.45 78.79 -9.17
C ALA A 1032 -10.72 77.50 -9.56
N ARG A 1033 -9.78 77.58 -10.51
CA ARG A 1033 -8.89 76.47 -10.87
C ARG A 1033 -8.03 76.05 -9.69
N HIS A 1034 -7.27 76.95 -9.06
CA HIS A 1034 -6.41 76.61 -7.94
C HIS A 1034 -7.20 76.13 -6.71
N GLU A 1035 -8.40 76.66 -6.46
CA GLU A 1035 -9.32 76.09 -5.46
C GLU A 1035 -9.70 74.65 -5.78
N SER A 1036 -9.99 74.33 -7.05
CA SER A 1036 -10.31 72.95 -7.45
C SER A 1036 -9.09 72.02 -7.31
N GLU A 1037 -7.89 72.49 -7.65
CA GLU A 1037 -6.63 71.77 -7.50
C GLU A 1037 -6.30 71.54 -6.01
N VAL A 1038 -6.50 72.55 -5.15
CA VAL A 1038 -6.34 72.43 -3.69
C VAL A 1038 -7.37 71.47 -3.10
N LYS A 1039 -8.66 71.54 -3.47
CA LYS A 1039 -9.70 70.62 -3.00
C LYS A 1039 -9.41 69.17 -3.43
N ALA A 1040 -8.92 68.96 -4.66
CA ALA A 1040 -8.50 67.64 -5.14
C ALA A 1040 -7.26 67.11 -4.41
N LEU A 1041 -6.28 67.97 -4.10
CA LEU A 1041 -5.10 67.61 -3.32
C LEU A 1041 -5.45 67.32 -1.85
N GLN A 1042 -6.37 68.07 -1.24
CA GLN A 1042 -6.91 67.82 0.10
C GLN A 1042 -7.61 66.47 0.16
N HIS A 1043 -8.55 66.19 -0.75
CA HIS A 1043 -9.23 64.89 -0.83
C HIS A 1043 -8.23 63.73 -1.04
N ARG A 1044 -7.22 63.90 -1.89
CA ARG A 1044 -6.17 62.89 -2.11
C ARG A 1044 -5.28 62.68 -0.88
N LEU A 1045 -5.02 63.74 -0.11
CA LEU A 1045 -4.27 63.67 1.16
C LEU A 1045 -5.11 63.02 2.28
N GLU A 1046 -6.42 63.28 2.31
CA GLU A 1046 -7.36 62.59 3.20
C GLU A 1046 -7.47 61.09 2.86
N GLN A 1047 -7.58 60.74 1.58
CA GLN A 1047 -7.54 59.35 1.11
C GLN A 1047 -6.21 58.66 1.47
N ALA A 1048 -5.07 59.29 1.19
CA ALA A 1048 -3.77 58.74 1.58
C ALA A 1048 -3.63 58.58 3.11
N ASN A 1049 -4.23 59.48 3.90
CA ASN A 1049 -4.25 59.37 5.36
C ASN A 1049 -5.17 58.24 5.87
N THR A 1050 -6.33 58.01 5.24
CA THR A 1050 -7.20 56.87 5.61
C THR A 1050 -6.60 55.54 5.17
N GLU A 1051 -6.00 55.47 3.98
CA GLU A 1051 -5.20 54.33 3.52
C GLU A 1051 -4.06 54.04 4.52
N LEU A 1052 -3.23 55.04 4.87
CA LEU A 1052 -2.18 54.88 5.88
C LEU A 1052 -2.72 54.50 7.27
N ALA A 1053 -3.92 54.94 7.66
CA ALA A 1053 -4.56 54.52 8.89
C ALA A 1053 -4.97 53.03 8.84
N THR A 1054 -5.59 52.58 7.74
CA THR A 1054 -5.98 51.17 7.56
C THR A 1054 -4.77 50.23 7.46
N ILE A 1055 -3.69 50.66 6.79
CA ILE A 1055 -2.43 49.90 6.73
C ILE A 1055 -1.80 49.82 8.13
N ARG A 1056 -1.90 50.87 8.96
CA ARG A 1056 -1.45 50.85 10.36
C ARG A 1056 -2.31 49.95 11.25
N THR A 1057 -3.62 49.89 11.08
CA THR A 1057 -4.46 48.94 11.83
C THR A 1057 -4.17 47.51 11.42
N GLN A 1058 -4.09 47.22 10.11
CA GLN A 1058 -3.70 45.90 9.58
C GLN A 1058 -2.31 45.46 10.06
N LEU A 1059 -1.32 46.37 10.11
CA LEU A 1059 0.00 46.07 10.63
C LEU A 1059 -0.04 45.75 12.13
N ASN A 1060 -0.79 46.52 12.93
CA ASN A 1060 -0.95 46.27 14.37
C ASN A 1060 -1.74 44.98 14.65
N GLU A 1061 -2.71 44.62 13.80
CA GLU A 1061 -3.48 43.38 13.87
C GLU A 1061 -2.61 42.18 13.50
N GLY A 1062 -1.81 42.28 12.43
CA GLY A 1062 -0.82 41.27 12.06
C GLY A 1062 0.27 41.08 13.11
N GLN A 1063 0.75 42.16 13.75
CA GLN A 1063 1.68 42.07 14.88
C GLN A 1063 1.06 41.35 16.08
N LYS A 1064 -0.19 41.68 16.45
CA LYS A 1064 -0.91 40.98 17.53
C LYS A 1064 -1.17 39.52 17.21
N ALA A 1065 -1.51 39.19 15.97
CA ALA A 1065 -1.68 37.80 15.53
C ALA A 1065 -0.35 37.03 15.66
N PHE A 1066 0.75 37.60 15.17
CA PHE A 1066 2.09 37.00 15.30
C PHE A 1066 2.55 36.87 16.76
N GLU A 1067 2.23 37.82 17.64
CA GLU A 1067 2.49 37.72 19.08
C GLU A 1067 1.63 36.64 19.77
N ALA A 1068 0.36 36.48 19.35
CA ALA A 1068 -0.51 35.40 19.82
C ALA A 1068 -0.03 34.02 19.34
N GLU A 1069 0.31 33.87 18.06
CA GLU A 1069 0.90 32.64 17.51
C GLU A 1069 2.23 32.30 18.17
N ARG A 1070 3.10 33.30 18.39
CA ARG A 1070 4.38 33.11 19.09
C ARG A 1070 4.20 32.70 20.55
N THR A 1071 3.22 33.26 21.26
CA THR A 1071 2.95 32.87 22.66
C THR A 1071 2.27 31.51 22.77
N ALA A 1072 1.37 31.17 21.84
CA ALA A 1072 0.84 29.81 21.69
C ALA A 1072 1.98 28.80 21.43
N TRP A 1073 2.85 29.06 20.44
CA TRP A 1073 3.98 28.19 20.13
C TRP A 1073 4.98 28.04 21.28
N ILE A 1074 5.22 29.08 22.08
CA ILE A 1074 6.04 28.99 23.30
C ILE A 1074 5.37 28.09 24.35
N ASN A 1075 4.05 28.18 24.51
CA ASN A 1075 3.30 27.32 25.42
C ASN A 1075 3.27 25.86 24.94
N ASP A 1076 3.00 25.63 23.65
CA ASP A 1076 3.01 24.29 23.03
C ASP A 1076 4.39 23.66 23.10
N LYS A 1077 5.46 24.42 22.80
CA LYS A 1077 6.83 23.98 22.99
C LYS A 1077 7.09 23.60 24.45
N LYS A 1078 6.60 24.40 25.42
CA LYS A 1078 6.76 24.10 26.84
C LYS A 1078 5.99 22.83 27.23
N THR A 1079 4.76 22.61 26.77
CA THR A 1079 4.01 21.37 27.08
C THR A 1079 4.64 20.15 26.43
N LEU A 1080 5.26 20.28 25.26
CA LEU A 1080 6.09 19.23 24.64
C LEU A 1080 7.37 18.96 25.44
N GLU A 1081 8.06 20.00 25.95
CA GLU A 1081 9.23 19.82 26.81
C GLU A 1081 8.86 19.20 28.18
N ASP A 1082 7.77 19.64 28.80
CA ASP A 1082 7.24 19.08 30.05
C ASP A 1082 6.82 17.61 29.85
N THR A 1083 6.11 17.27 28.75
CA THR A 1083 5.72 15.87 28.48
C THR A 1083 6.90 14.97 28.07
N ILE A 1084 7.95 15.50 27.45
CA ILE A 1084 9.21 14.78 27.23
C ILE A 1084 9.91 14.51 28.58
N VAL A 1085 9.86 15.43 29.54
CA VAL A 1085 10.36 15.20 30.90
C VAL A 1085 9.54 14.12 31.62
N ASP A 1086 8.21 14.18 31.57
CA ASP A 1086 7.32 13.17 32.16
C ASP A 1086 7.52 11.78 31.54
N LEU A 1087 7.67 11.69 30.21
CA LEU A 1087 8.02 10.44 29.52
C LEU A 1087 9.41 9.94 29.96
N SER A 1088 10.42 10.80 30.04
CA SER A 1088 11.77 10.38 30.46
C SER A 1088 11.88 10.01 31.95
N THR A 1089 10.93 10.43 32.78
CA THR A 1089 10.90 10.10 34.23
C THR A 1089 10.03 8.87 34.53
N THR A 1090 8.98 8.64 33.73
CA THR A 1090 8.23 7.38 33.73
C THR A 1090 9.03 6.24 33.10
N GLU A 1091 9.78 6.49 32.02
CA GLU A 1091 10.77 5.55 31.46
C GLU A 1091 11.78 5.12 32.52
N LYS A 1092 12.44 6.06 33.20
CA LYS A 1092 13.40 5.76 34.29
C LYS A 1092 12.76 5.04 35.49
N HIS A 1093 11.49 5.32 35.83
CA HIS A 1093 10.77 4.51 36.81
C HIS A 1093 10.57 3.08 36.30
N SER A 1094 10.18 2.89 35.04
CA SER A 1094 10.00 1.55 34.46
C SER A 1094 11.33 0.76 34.36
N GLU A 1095 12.46 1.44 34.10
CA GLU A 1095 13.79 0.82 34.17
C GLU A 1095 14.18 0.46 35.60
N SER A 1096 13.90 1.33 36.57
CA SER A 1096 14.12 1.06 37.99
C SER A 1096 13.28 -0.14 38.46
N ASP A 1097 11.99 -0.17 38.14
CA ASP A 1097 11.06 -1.26 38.46
C ASP A 1097 11.40 -2.57 37.74
N ARG A 1098 11.96 -2.49 36.52
CA ARG A 1098 12.54 -3.66 35.83
C ARG A 1098 13.79 -4.14 36.55
N SER A 1099 14.70 -3.24 36.93
CA SER A 1099 15.93 -3.60 37.64
C SER A 1099 15.67 -4.20 39.03
N THR A 1100 14.69 -3.70 39.78
CA THR A 1100 14.30 -4.29 41.07
C THR A 1100 13.67 -5.66 40.88
N ARG A 1101 12.75 -5.83 39.91
CA ARG A 1101 12.18 -7.14 39.59
C ARG A 1101 13.24 -8.15 39.10
N GLU A 1102 14.19 -7.74 38.26
CA GLU A 1102 15.30 -8.60 37.84
C GLU A 1102 16.21 -9.00 39.01
N GLN A 1103 16.39 -8.12 39.99
CA GLN A 1103 17.16 -8.42 41.21
C GLN A 1103 16.37 -9.33 42.17
N ASP A 1104 15.06 -9.13 42.31
CA ASP A 1104 14.17 -10.01 43.06
C ASP A 1104 14.13 -11.41 42.44
N PHE A 1105 13.98 -11.52 41.11
CA PHE A 1105 14.03 -12.79 40.37
C PHE A 1105 15.35 -13.53 40.61
N LYS A 1106 16.50 -12.86 40.48
CA LYS A 1106 17.82 -13.45 40.81
C LYS A 1106 17.88 -13.93 42.25
N SER A 1107 17.35 -13.15 43.21
CA SER A 1107 17.31 -13.55 44.62
C SER A 1107 16.34 -14.72 44.90
N LEU A 1108 15.35 -14.95 44.06
CA LEU A 1108 14.44 -16.10 44.11
C LEU A 1108 15.08 -17.33 43.45
N GLU A 1109 15.82 -17.16 42.37
CA GLU A 1109 16.64 -18.18 41.72
C GLU A 1109 17.77 -18.68 42.64
N GLU A 1110 18.47 -17.79 43.34
CA GLU A 1110 19.44 -18.12 44.39
C GLU A 1110 18.78 -18.88 45.57
N ARG A 1111 17.53 -18.53 45.93
CA ARG A 1111 16.77 -19.26 46.96
C ARG A 1111 16.30 -20.63 46.48
N ALA A 1112 15.88 -20.77 45.22
CA ALA A 1112 15.48 -22.02 44.61
C ALA A 1112 16.67 -22.98 44.50
N THR A 1113 17.76 -22.54 43.86
CA THR A 1113 18.98 -23.34 43.70
C THR A 1113 19.62 -23.71 45.05
N SER A 1114 19.60 -22.84 46.06
CA SER A 1114 20.08 -23.20 47.40
C SER A 1114 19.11 -24.12 48.18
N ALA A 1115 17.81 -24.10 47.87
CA ALA A 1115 16.86 -25.09 48.38
C ALA A 1115 17.06 -26.46 47.70
N GLU A 1116 17.23 -26.50 46.37
CA GLU A 1116 17.57 -27.71 45.60
C GLU A 1116 18.89 -28.33 46.07
N GLN A 1117 19.93 -27.51 46.31
CA GLN A 1117 21.18 -27.99 46.87
C GLN A 1117 21.00 -28.63 48.25
N ARG A 1118 20.21 -28.02 49.15
CA ARG A 1118 19.86 -28.62 50.44
C ARG A 1118 19.08 -29.92 50.27
N TYR A 1119 18.10 -29.95 49.38
CA TYR A 1119 17.30 -31.15 49.10
C TYR A 1119 18.18 -32.29 48.54
N SER A 1120 19.16 -31.97 47.68
CA SER A 1120 20.15 -32.94 47.18
C SER A 1120 21.06 -33.46 48.29
N GLN A 1121 21.48 -32.60 49.23
CA GLN A 1121 22.26 -32.99 50.41
C GLN A 1121 21.45 -33.86 51.38
N GLU A 1122 20.17 -33.55 51.59
CA GLU A 1122 19.25 -34.39 52.37
C GLU A 1122 18.99 -35.73 51.69
N ILE A 1123 18.82 -35.79 50.37
CA ILE A 1123 18.72 -37.04 49.61
C ILE A 1123 20.00 -37.88 49.73
N ILE A 1124 21.19 -37.26 49.66
CA ILE A 1124 22.47 -37.95 49.85
C ILE A 1124 22.59 -38.47 51.29
N ALA A 1125 22.28 -37.65 52.30
CA ALA A 1125 22.28 -38.06 53.70
C ALA A 1125 21.25 -39.18 53.98
N HIS A 1126 20.10 -39.15 53.32
CA HIS A 1126 19.11 -40.24 53.37
C HIS A 1126 19.65 -41.50 52.71
N ALA A 1127 20.30 -41.43 51.54
CA ALA A 1127 20.94 -42.57 50.90
C ALA A 1127 22.06 -43.18 51.77
N GLU A 1128 22.87 -42.36 52.42
CA GLU A 1128 23.87 -42.80 53.41
C GLU A 1128 23.21 -43.43 54.64
N SER A 1129 22.13 -42.85 55.16
CA SER A 1129 21.37 -43.42 56.29
C SER A 1129 20.74 -44.78 55.93
N MET A 1130 20.23 -44.96 54.71
CA MET A 1130 19.70 -46.23 54.22
C MET A 1130 20.82 -47.25 54.01
N LYS A 1131 21.97 -46.85 53.48
CA LYS A 1131 23.16 -47.69 53.35
C LYS A 1131 23.68 -48.17 54.71
N ASN A 1132 23.68 -47.28 55.71
CA ASN A 1132 24.02 -47.63 57.09
C ASN A 1132 22.97 -48.54 57.73
N LEU A 1133 21.67 -48.30 57.49
CA LEU A 1133 20.58 -49.19 57.93
C LEU A 1133 20.74 -50.59 57.32
N ASP A 1134 21.06 -50.70 56.04
CA ASP A 1134 21.27 -51.99 55.36
C ASP A 1134 22.56 -52.69 55.78
N ASN A 1135 23.61 -51.96 56.14
CA ASN A 1135 24.78 -52.53 56.81
C ASN A 1135 24.40 -53.08 58.19
N VAL A 1136 23.68 -52.31 59.02
CA VAL A 1136 23.17 -52.76 60.32
C VAL A 1136 22.21 -53.96 60.18
N LYS A 1137 21.39 -54.04 59.12
CA LYS A 1137 20.58 -55.24 58.81
C LYS A 1137 21.47 -56.45 58.47
N LYS A 1138 22.53 -56.27 57.68
CA LYS A 1138 23.49 -57.36 57.36
C LYS A 1138 24.21 -57.83 58.62
N ASP A 1139 24.67 -56.92 59.46
CA ASP A 1139 25.34 -57.22 60.73
C ASP A 1139 24.37 -57.88 61.73
N LEU A 1140 23.10 -57.47 61.76
CA LEU A 1140 22.05 -58.15 62.51
C LEU A 1140 21.80 -59.57 61.97
N LEU A 1141 21.81 -59.78 60.66
CA LEU A 1141 21.62 -61.09 60.03
C LEU A 1141 22.82 -62.02 60.26
N THR A 1142 24.06 -61.53 60.19
CA THR A 1142 25.26 -62.33 60.50
C THR A 1142 25.38 -62.62 62.00
N ALA A 1143 24.99 -61.68 62.87
CA ALA A 1143 24.85 -61.92 64.31
C ALA A 1143 23.74 -62.95 64.62
N GLN A 1144 22.59 -62.87 63.95
CA GLN A 1144 21.54 -63.89 64.10
C GLN A 1144 21.97 -65.26 63.55
N ALA A 1145 22.73 -65.30 62.45
CA ALA A 1145 23.27 -66.54 61.88
C ALA A 1145 24.27 -67.19 62.85
N SER A 1146 25.25 -66.43 63.36
CA SER A 1146 26.23 -66.94 64.33
C SER A 1146 25.60 -67.31 65.68
N VAL A 1147 24.59 -66.56 66.17
CA VAL A 1147 23.81 -66.96 67.37
C VAL A 1147 23.03 -68.26 67.12
N ARG A 1148 22.47 -68.49 65.92
CA ARG A 1148 21.83 -69.76 65.56
C ARG A 1148 22.86 -70.89 65.49
N GLU A 1149 24.00 -70.67 64.86
CA GLU A 1149 25.10 -71.63 64.75
C GLU A 1149 25.62 -72.04 66.14
N GLN A 1150 25.99 -71.06 66.98
CA GLN A 1150 26.42 -71.28 68.36
C GLN A 1150 25.33 -71.98 69.21
N ARG A 1151 24.05 -71.68 68.98
CA ARG A 1151 22.94 -72.40 69.62
C ARG A 1151 22.85 -73.85 69.16
N THR A 1152 23.06 -74.15 67.88
CA THR A 1152 23.12 -75.54 67.39
C THR A 1152 24.37 -76.28 67.85
N ALA A 1153 25.51 -75.59 67.99
CA ALA A 1153 26.73 -76.13 68.59
C ALA A 1153 26.51 -76.46 70.08
N ALA A 1154 25.89 -75.56 70.84
CA ALA A 1154 25.52 -75.80 72.23
C ALA A 1154 24.51 -76.95 72.40
N GLN A 1155 23.47 -77.02 71.55
CA GLN A 1155 22.49 -78.11 71.58
C GLN A 1155 23.11 -79.46 71.20
N THR A 1156 24.01 -79.52 70.22
CA THR A 1156 24.72 -80.76 69.86
C THR A 1156 25.77 -81.15 70.89
N ALA A 1157 26.42 -80.20 71.56
CA ALA A 1157 27.29 -80.45 72.71
C ALA A 1157 26.49 -80.99 73.91
N GLN A 1158 25.32 -80.42 74.21
CA GLN A 1158 24.43 -80.89 75.28
C GLN A 1158 23.86 -82.29 74.99
N ALA A 1159 23.49 -82.57 73.73
CA ALA A 1159 23.07 -83.92 73.31
C ALA A 1159 24.22 -84.93 73.43
N LYS A 1160 25.45 -84.55 73.05
CA LYS A 1160 26.65 -85.37 73.27
C LYS A 1160 26.89 -85.62 74.75
N LEU A 1161 26.79 -84.59 75.60
CA LEU A 1161 26.92 -84.72 77.06
C LEU A 1161 25.92 -85.74 77.60
N ALA A 1162 24.62 -85.57 77.33
CA ALA A 1162 23.57 -86.50 77.78
C ALA A 1162 23.76 -87.94 77.26
N SER A 1163 24.26 -88.11 76.02
CA SER A 1163 24.62 -89.43 75.50
C SER A 1163 25.83 -90.06 76.21
N SER A 1164 26.80 -89.23 76.62
CA SER A 1164 27.95 -89.69 77.41
C SER A 1164 27.58 -89.99 78.86
N GLU A 1165 26.73 -89.18 79.48
CA GLU A 1165 26.22 -89.38 80.84
C GLU A 1165 25.38 -90.65 80.95
N SER A 1166 24.49 -90.90 79.98
CA SER A 1166 23.73 -92.16 79.92
C SER A 1166 24.62 -93.37 79.63
N SER A 1167 25.67 -93.24 78.79
CA SER A 1167 26.66 -94.32 78.62
C SER A 1167 27.47 -94.60 79.90
N TRP A 1168 27.81 -93.55 80.67
CA TRP A 1168 28.47 -93.67 81.97
C TRP A 1168 27.56 -94.23 83.05
N GLN A 1169 26.26 -93.92 83.04
CA GLN A 1169 25.26 -94.53 83.90
C GLN A 1169 25.13 -96.03 83.60
N LEU A 1170 25.03 -96.42 82.32
CA LEU A 1170 25.00 -97.83 81.92
C LEU A 1170 26.28 -98.59 82.32
N GLN A 1171 27.47 -97.98 82.17
CA GLN A 1171 28.72 -98.56 82.65
C GLN A 1171 28.78 -98.65 84.18
N LYS A 1172 28.31 -97.62 84.89
CA LYS A 1172 28.24 -97.62 86.36
C LYS A 1172 27.26 -98.67 86.89
N ASP A 1173 26.12 -98.87 86.22
CA ASP A 1173 25.14 -99.88 86.61
C ASP A 1173 25.60 -101.30 86.26
N ALA A 1174 26.40 -101.47 85.21
CA ALA A 1174 27.11 -102.73 84.95
C ALA A 1174 28.16 -103.01 86.05
N LEU A 1175 29.01 -102.05 86.39
CA LEU A 1175 30.00 -102.18 87.47
C LEU A 1175 29.34 -102.37 88.85
N ASN A 1176 28.21 -101.72 89.12
CA ASN A 1176 27.44 -101.93 90.35
C ASN A 1176 26.88 -103.37 90.41
N LYS A 1177 26.48 -103.95 89.28
CA LYS A 1177 26.07 -105.37 89.19
C LYS A 1177 27.25 -106.31 89.39
N GLU A 1178 28.39 -106.05 88.75
CA GLU A 1178 29.61 -106.83 89.00
C GLU A 1178 30.04 -106.76 90.47
N VAL A 1179 29.91 -105.60 91.13
CA VAL A 1179 30.16 -105.44 92.57
C VAL A 1179 29.10 -106.15 93.42
N SER A 1180 27.81 -106.17 93.06
CA SER A 1180 26.81 -106.96 93.78
C SER A 1180 27.00 -108.47 93.59
N ASP A 1181 27.44 -108.90 92.42
CA ASP A 1181 27.69 -110.29 92.08
C ASP A 1181 29.00 -110.79 92.73
N LEU A 1182 29.99 -109.92 92.90
CA LEU A 1182 31.17 -110.17 93.73
C LEU A 1182 30.83 -110.17 95.23
N ASN A 1183 29.96 -109.28 95.69
CA ASN A 1183 29.59 -109.20 97.11
C ASN A 1183 28.67 -110.36 97.54
N THR A 1184 27.77 -110.82 96.67
CA THR A 1184 27.01 -112.07 96.89
C THR A 1184 27.95 -113.27 96.94
N ARG A 1185 28.89 -113.41 95.97
CA ARG A 1185 29.95 -114.44 96.04
C ARG A 1185 30.80 -114.35 97.31
N TYR A 1186 31.05 -113.15 97.84
CA TYR A 1186 31.80 -112.96 99.09
C TYR A 1186 30.98 -113.40 100.32
N VAL A 1187 29.69 -113.06 100.36
CA VAL A 1187 28.74 -113.51 101.38
C VAL A 1187 28.57 -115.04 101.33
N ASP A 1188 28.42 -115.63 100.15
CA ASP A 1188 28.29 -117.08 99.98
C ASP A 1188 29.57 -117.85 100.36
N HIS A 1189 30.76 -117.24 100.20
CA HIS A 1189 32.03 -117.86 100.60
C HIS A 1189 32.43 -117.69 102.07
N TYR A 1190 31.88 -116.71 102.80
CA TYR A 1190 32.25 -116.43 104.20
C TYR A 1190 31.08 -116.36 105.20
N GLY A 1191 29.84 -116.59 104.76
CA GLY A 1191 28.60 -116.38 105.53
C GLY A 1191 28.21 -117.43 106.58
N VAL A 1192 29.08 -118.37 106.97
CA VAL A 1192 28.72 -119.48 107.89
C VAL A 1192 29.70 -119.65 109.06
N SER A 1193 29.83 -118.62 109.91
CA SER A 1193 29.95 -118.73 111.39
C SER A 1193 30.29 -117.38 112.04
N GLY A 1194 29.54 -116.95 113.07
CA GLY A 1194 29.92 -115.79 113.87
C GLY A 1194 28.80 -115.26 114.77
N ASN A 1195 29.01 -115.25 116.08
CA ASN A 1195 28.12 -114.65 117.08
C ASN A 1195 28.62 -113.27 117.54
N TYR A 1196 27.75 -112.57 118.28
CA TYR A 1196 28.00 -111.47 119.24
C TYR A 1196 28.02 -110.00 118.77
N SER A 1197 27.08 -109.26 119.39
CA SER A 1197 27.09 -107.82 119.71
C SER A 1197 27.04 -106.82 118.54
N ILE A 1198 26.37 -105.67 118.66
CA ILE A 1198 25.69 -105.03 119.81
C ILE A 1198 24.18 -104.97 119.58
#